data_AF-A0A9Q0XQZ5-F1
#
_entry.id   AF-A0A9Q0XQZ5-F1
#
_cell.length_a   1.000
_cell.length_b   1.000
_cell.length_c   1.000
_cell.angle_alpha   90.00
_cell.angle_beta   90.00
_cell.angle_gamma   90.00
#
_symmetry.space_group_name_H-M   'P 1'
#
loop_
_entity.id
_entity.type
_entity.pdbx_description
1 polymer ?
#
loop_
_entity_poly.entity_id
_entity_poly.type
_entity_poly.pdbx_seq_one_letter_code
_entity_poly.pdbx_strand_id
1 'polypeptide(L)'
;MNVLLVCLIFWLIFSIMGVNLFAGKFGRCINKTEGDEPLNYTVINNMSDCQNLNDTGELYWTKVRVNFDNVGAGYLALLQVATFKGWMPIMYAAVDSREREEQPVWEYNLYMYLYFVIFIIFGSFFTLNLFIGVIIDNFNQQKKKLGGQDIFMTEEQKKYYNAMKKLGSKKPQKPIPRPLNKYQGFLFDVILNQAFDVCIMLLICLNMVTMMVETDDQSPEKISILYKINMVFVAIFTAECMFKLLALRHYYFTNGWNIFDFVVVILSIVGSVLSDIIQKYFFSPTLFRVIRLARIGRILRLIRGAKGIRTLLFALMMSLPALFNIGLLLFLVMFIYSIFGMANFAYVKHEYGIDDMFNFQTFANSMLCLFQITTSAGWDGLLHPILNTGPPYCDPGHVNANGSRGNCGSPAVGILFFVTYIIISFLIVVNMYIAIILENFSVATEESTEPLSEDDFDMFYEIWEKFDPEATQFIEYSVLSNFADALSEPLRIPKPNTLKLIAMDLPMVSGDRIHCLDILFAFTKRVLGESGEMDALKIQMEEKFMAANPSKISYEPITTTLRRKQEEVSATIIQRAYRAHLFQRSMKQASYLYRQKACPLGDEAPEKEGLIASMMSENYGRPIDRSETLSSTSFPPSYDSVTRGTSDNFQLRFTDSSKSDEHLDDQLSPDRDKESVV
;
A
#
# COMPACT_ATOMS: atom_id res chain seq x y z
N MET A 1 12.57 14.95 -26.35
CA MET A 1 13.22 15.70 -27.45
C MET A 1 12.66 17.11 -27.60
N ASN A 2 11.36 17.29 -27.85
CA ASN A 2 10.77 18.64 -28.05
C ASN A 2 11.05 19.61 -26.89
N VAL A 3 10.90 19.15 -25.63
CA VAL A 3 11.20 20.00 -24.46
C VAL A 3 12.67 20.40 -24.41
N LEU A 4 13.60 19.47 -24.69
CA LEU A 4 15.03 19.75 -24.73
C LEU A 4 15.35 20.82 -25.78
N LEU A 5 14.73 20.76 -26.95
CA LEU A 5 14.91 21.77 -28.00
C LEU A 5 14.44 23.15 -27.53
N VAL A 6 13.27 23.24 -26.90
CA VAL A 6 12.73 24.49 -26.35
C VAL A 6 13.68 25.04 -25.28
N CYS A 7 14.17 24.20 -24.37
CA CYS A 7 15.14 24.61 -23.35
C CYS A 7 16.45 25.12 -23.96
N LEU A 8 16.99 24.43 -24.97
CA LEU A 8 18.21 24.86 -25.66
C LEU A 8 18.01 26.21 -26.37
N ILE A 9 16.90 26.40 -27.10
CA ILE A 9 16.62 27.69 -27.75
C ILE A 9 16.50 28.80 -26.70
N PHE A 10 15.85 28.53 -25.58
CA PHE A 10 15.69 29.51 -24.51
C PHE A 10 17.04 29.85 -23.86
N TRP A 11 17.86 28.84 -23.53
CA TRP A 11 19.19 29.03 -22.97
C TRP A 11 20.15 29.69 -23.94
N LEU A 12 19.96 29.53 -25.26
CA LEU A 12 20.75 30.22 -26.28
C LEU A 12 20.64 31.75 -26.15
N ILE A 13 19.44 32.26 -25.91
CA ILE A 13 19.19 33.71 -25.75
C ILE A 13 20.00 34.25 -24.57
N PHE A 14 19.93 33.57 -23.43
CA PHE A 14 20.71 33.95 -22.24
C PHE A 14 22.20 33.77 -22.45
N SER A 15 22.64 32.73 -23.14
CA SER A 15 24.06 32.51 -23.42
C SER A 15 24.63 33.63 -24.31
N ILE A 16 23.93 34.02 -25.38
CA ILE A 16 24.34 35.14 -26.24
C ILE A 16 24.35 36.46 -25.45
N MET A 17 23.34 36.70 -24.61
CA MET A 17 23.30 37.88 -23.74
C MET A 17 24.47 37.89 -22.74
N GLY A 18 24.77 36.75 -22.11
CA GLY A 18 25.89 36.60 -21.18
C GLY A 18 27.25 36.81 -21.85
N VAL A 19 27.45 36.30 -23.07
CA VAL A 19 28.66 36.55 -23.86
C VAL A 19 28.82 38.05 -24.13
N ASN A 20 27.75 38.76 -24.50
CA ASN A 20 27.83 40.20 -24.73
C ASN A 20 28.17 40.99 -23.46
N LEU A 21 27.68 40.55 -22.30
CA LEU A 21 27.90 41.25 -21.02
C LEU A 21 29.29 40.97 -20.41
N PHE A 22 29.75 39.72 -20.47
CA PHE A 22 30.86 39.20 -19.65
C PHE A 22 32.08 38.69 -20.43
N ALA A 23 32.01 38.55 -21.77
CA ALA A 23 33.12 37.97 -22.54
C ALA A 23 34.42 38.78 -22.40
N GLY A 24 35.49 38.09 -22.02
CA GLY A 24 36.82 38.66 -21.82
C GLY A 24 37.00 39.44 -20.50
N LYS A 25 35.99 39.51 -19.63
CA LYS A 25 36.04 40.28 -18.37
C LYS A 25 36.38 39.45 -17.13
N PHE A 26 36.40 38.12 -17.23
CA PHE A 26 36.70 37.22 -16.10
C PHE A 26 38.20 36.93 -15.95
N GLY A 27 39.05 37.87 -16.35
CA GLY A 27 40.50 37.79 -16.14
C GLY A 27 40.89 38.34 -14.78
N ARG A 28 41.89 37.75 -14.13
CA ARG A 28 42.45 38.25 -12.88
C ARG A 28 43.94 37.91 -12.77
N CYS A 29 44.71 38.81 -12.19
CA CYS A 29 46.09 38.57 -11.80
C CYS A 29 46.14 37.88 -10.44
N ILE A 30 46.86 36.76 -10.37
CA ILE A 30 47.05 35.99 -9.14
C ILE A 30 48.53 35.71 -8.89
N ASN A 31 48.87 35.49 -7.62
CA ASN A 31 50.20 35.11 -7.17
C ASN A 31 50.27 33.61 -6.89
N LYS A 32 51.29 32.91 -7.41
CA LYS A 32 51.48 31.46 -7.20
C LYS A 32 51.52 31.03 -5.73
N THR A 33 51.98 31.90 -4.83
CA THR A 33 52.18 31.58 -3.41
C THR A 33 50.96 31.87 -2.52
N GLU A 34 50.15 32.88 -2.86
CA GLU A 34 48.96 33.29 -2.09
C GLU A 34 47.67 32.57 -2.51
N GLY A 35 47.69 31.79 -3.60
CA GLY A 35 46.58 30.96 -4.05
C GLY A 35 45.71 31.60 -5.14
N ASP A 36 44.46 31.16 -5.26
CA ASP A 36 43.52 31.57 -6.32
C ASP A 36 42.84 32.94 -6.08
N GLU A 37 43.29 33.72 -5.08
CA GLU A 37 42.70 35.04 -4.77
C GLU A 37 43.26 36.16 -5.65
N PRO A 38 42.42 37.10 -6.14
CA PRO A 38 42.89 38.22 -6.95
C PRO A 38 43.69 39.21 -6.10
N LEU A 39 44.81 39.69 -6.63
CA LEU A 39 45.60 40.74 -6.01
C LEU A 39 44.83 42.08 -5.94
N ASN A 40 45.15 42.89 -4.93
CA ASN A 40 44.53 44.20 -4.74
C ASN A 40 44.68 45.09 -5.98
N TYR A 41 43.55 45.66 -6.43
CA TYR A 41 43.47 46.53 -7.62
C TYR A 41 44.37 47.77 -7.54
N THR A 42 44.75 48.21 -6.33
CA THR A 42 45.65 49.35 -6.12
C THR A 42 47.09 49.05 -6.51
N VAL A 43 47.48 47.78 -6.53
CA VAL A 43 48.85 47.34 -6.88
C VAL A 43 48.93 46.97 -8.35
N ILE A 44 47.91 46.28 -8.86
CA ILE A 44 47.82 45.84 -10.25
C ILE A 44 46.43 46.20 -10.77
N ASN A 45 46.36 47.15 -11.70
CA ASN A 45 45.08 47.60 -12.25
C ASN A 45 44.75 46.90 -13.58
N ASN A 46 45.76 46.65 -14.42
CA ASN A 46 45.55 46.08 -15.76
C ASN A 46 46.40 44.81 -15.99
N MET A 47 46.04 44.02 -17.00
CA MET A 47 46.81 42.85 -17.44
C MET A 47 48.25 43.21 -17.82
N SER A 48 48.48 44.38 -18.43
CA SER A 48 49.82 44.90 -18.73
C SER A 48 50.66 45.06 -17.48
N ASP A 49 50.08 45.55 -16.39
CA ASP A 49 50.78 45.77 -15.12
C ASP A 49 51.13 44.44 -14.48
N CYS A 50 50.23 43.46 -14.56
CA CYS A 50 50.46 42.09 -14.09
C CYS A 50 51.65 41.43 -14.82
N GLN A 51 51.80 41.70 -16.13
CA GLN A 51 52.91 41.17 -16.93
C GLN A 51 54.21 41.94 -16.68
N ASN A 52 54.14 43.26 -16.52
CA ASN A 52 55.31 44.11 -16.29
C ASN A 52 55.90 43.94 -14.89
N LEU A 53 55.07 43.68 -13.87
CA LEU A 53 55.53 43.37 -12.50
C LEU A 53 56.00 41.91 -12.33
N ASN A 54 56.01 41.10 -13.40
CA ASN A 54 56.39 39.69 -13.34
C ASN A 54 57.91 39.45 -13.34
N ASP A 55 58.66 40.28 -12.61
CA ASP A 55 60.12 40.14 -12.50
C ASP A 55 60.53 38.89 -11.69
N THR A 56 59.65 38.40 -10.81
CA THR A 56 59.88 37.22 -9.95
C THR A 56 59.40 35.90 -10.56
N GLY A 57 58.62 35.93 -11.66
CA GLY A 57 58.01 34.74 -12.25
C GLY A 57 56.85 34.12 -11.44
N GLU A 58 56.41 34.80 -10.39
CA GLU A 58 55.38 34.35 -9.45
C GLU A 58 53.98 34.86 -9.80
N LEU A 59 53.89 35.96 -10.57
CA LEU A 59 52.63 36.57 -11.00
C LEU A 59 52.22 36.02 -12.36
N TYR A 60 50.94 35.70 -12.52
CA TYR A 60 50.40 35.36 -13.83
C TYR A 60 48.93 35.75 -13.97
N TRP A 61 48.56 36.15 -15.18
CA TRP A 61 47.18 36.45 -15.53
C TRP A 61 46.44 35.15 -15.82
N THR A 62 45.34 34.92 -15.11
CA THR A 62 44.50 33.75 -15.27
C THR A 62 43.06 34.14 -15.54
N LYS A 63 42.27 33.20 -16.07
CA LYS A 63 40.83 33.38 -16.30
C LYS A 63 40.06 32.38 -15.44
N VAL A 64 38.85 32.75 -15.04
CA VAL A 64 37.91 31.80 -14.45
C VAL A 64 37.66 30.66 -15.46
N ARG A 65 37.76 29.40 -14.99
CA ARG A 65 37.73 28.21 -15.86
C ARG A 65 36.40 28.05 -16.59
N VAL A 66 35.28 28.32 -15.91
CA VAL A 66 33.93 28.36 -16.49
C VAL A 66 33.53 29.81 -16.67
N ASN A 67 33.40 30.26 -17.93
CA ASN A 67 33.21 31.66 -18.27
C ASN A 67 32.22 31.85 -19.44
N PHE A 68 32.01 33.11 -19.84
CA PHE A 68 31.14 33.50 -20.96
C PHE A 68 31.95 33.95 -22.21
N ASP A 69 33.17 33.45 -22.43
CA ASP A 69 34.01 33.87 -23.58
C ASP A 69 33.41 33.40 -24.92
N ASN A 70 32.67 32.30 -24.92
CA ASN A 70 31.94 31.80 -26.08
C ASN A 70 30.60 31.20 -25.67
N VAL A 71 29.70 31.02 -26.64
CA VAL A 71 28.33 30.51 -26.40
C VAL A 71 28.35 29.13 -25.73
N GLY A 72 29.29 28.25 -26.10
CA GLY A 72 29.40 26.90 -25.51
C GLY A 72 29.83 26.91 -24.04
N ALA A 73 30.81 27.73 -23.68
CA ALA A 73 31.23 27.97 -22.30
C ALA A 73 30.10 28.65 -21.50
N GLY A 74 29.35 29.55 -22.14
CA GLY A 74 28.14 30.15 -21.59
C GLY A 74 27.06 29.11 -21.27
N TYR A 75 26.87 28.08 -22.11
CA TYR A 75 25.96 26.97 -21.79
C TYR A 75 26.40 26.18 -20.55
N LEU A 76 27.70 25.91 -20.41
CA LEU A 76 28.24 25.24 -19.22
C LEU A 76 28.06 26.08 -17.96
N ALA A 77 28.30 27.39 -18.05
CA ALA A 77 28.08 28.34 -16.95
C ALA A 77 26.59 28.42 -16.56
N LEU A 78 25.69 28.51 -17.54
CA LEU A 78 24.25 28.51 -17.31
C LEU A 78 23.75 27.18 -16.72
N LEU A 79 24.36 26.05 -17.09
CA LEU A 79 24.05 24.75 -16.48
C LEU A 79 24.44 24.71 -15.00
N GLN A 80 25.60 25.26 -14.62
CA GLN A 80 26.01 25.41 -13.22
C GLN A 80 25.04 26.29 -12.42
N VAL A 81 24.62 27.41 -13.00
CA VAL A 81 23.60 28.29 -12.38
C VAL A 81 22.24 27.58 -12.29
N ALA A 82 21.79 26.88 -13.33
CA ALA A 82 20.50 26.20 -13.35
C ALA A 82 20.41 25.04 -12.35
N THR A 83 21.52 24.34 -12.11
CA THR A 83 21.63 23.25 -11.11
C THR A 83 21.94 23.75 -9.70
N PHE A 84 22.22 25.05 -9.53
CA PHE A 84 22.67 25.67 -8.28
C PHE A 84 23.97 25.06 -7.71
N LYS A 85 24.90 24.67 -8.59
CA LYS A 85 26.20 24.06 -8.24
C LYS A 85 27.30 24.76 -9.03
N GLY A 86 28.33 25.28 -8.36
CA GLY A 86 29.34 26.13 -9.00
C GLY A 86 28.82 27.52 -9.43
N TRP A 87 27.59 27.89 -9.05
CA TRP A 87 26.97 29.16 -9.44
C TRP A 87 27.59 30.39 -8.75
N MET A 88 28.10 30.22 -7.51
CA MET A 88 28.67 31.32 -6.72
C MET A 88 29.93 31.92 -7.35
N PRO A 89 30.97 31.14 -7.72
CA PRO A 89 32.16 31.70 -8.38
C PRO A 89 31.86 32.44 -9.68
N ILE A 90 30.88 31.97 -10.47
CA ILE A 90 30.45 32.63 -11.72
C ILE A 90 29.82 33.99 -11.39
N MET A 91 28.97 34.04 -10.37
CA MET A 91 28.27 35.26 -9.98
C MET A 91 29.20 36.29 -9.36
N TYR A 92 30.15 35.87 -8.53
CA TYR A 92 31.19 36.76 -8.00
C TYR A 92 32.04 37.33 -9.14
N ALA A 93 32.50 36.49 -10.07
CA ALA A 93 33.25 36.97 -11.23
C ALA A 93 32.45 37.95 -12.12
N ALA A 94 31.13 37.78 -12.23
CA ALA A 94 30.25 38.68 -12.97
C ALA A 94 30.05 40.03 -12.29
N VAL A 95 29.88 40.04 -10.97
CA VAL A 95 29.63 41.26 -10.18
C VAL A 95 30.90 42.07 -9.98
N ASP A 96 32.04 41.39 -9.86
CA ASP A 96 33.35 42.05 -9.72
C ASP A 96 33.93 42.50 -11.08
N SER A 97 33.27 42.15 -12.19
CA SER A 97 33.76 42.45 -13.54
C SER A 97 33.70 43.94 -13.89
N ARG A 98 34.78 44.43 -14.50
CA ARG A 98 34.93 45.79 -15.04
C ARG A 98 34.97 45.75 -16.58
N GLU A 99 35.97 46.36 -17.19
CA GLU A 99 36.23 46.26 -18.63
C GLU A 99 37.17 45.09 -18.96
N ARG A 100 37.37 44.84 -20.26
CA ARG A 100 38.30 43.80 -20.72
C ARG A 100 39.73 44.15 -20.30
N GLU A 101 40.47 43.14 -19.85
CA GLU A 101 41.88 43.24 -19.42
C GLU A 101 42.13 44.13 -18.18
N GLU A 102 41.07 44.54 -17.47
CA GLU A 102 41.16 45.20 -16.17
C GLU A 102 41.04 44.18 -15.02
N GLN A 103 41.73 44.45 -13.91
CA GLN A 103 41.61 43.66 -12.69
C GLN A 103 40.21 43.83 -12.08
N PRO A 104 39.54 42.74 -11.65
CA PRO A 104 38.23 42.82 -11.01
C PRO A 104 38.30 43.61 -9.71
N VAL A 105 37.24 44.37 -9.43
CA VAL A 105 37.08 45.12 -8.18
C VAL A 105 35.83 44.61 -7.50
N TRP A 106 35.95 44.34 -6.21
CA TRP A 106 34.87 43.79 -5.40
C TRP A 106 33.59 44.63 -5.52
N GLU A 107 32.50 43.98 -5.94
CA GLU A 107 31.16 44.56 -6.08
C GLU A 107 31.04 45.80 -6.99
N TYR A 108 31.89 45.94 -8.01
CA TYR A 108 31.83 47.09 -8.93
C TYR A 108 30.51 47.18 -9.70
N ASN A 109 29.97 46.05 -10.18
CA ASN A 109 28.76 45.99 -10.99
C ASN A 109 27.65 45.15 -10.34
N LEU A 110 27.19 45.60 -9.17
CA LEU A 110 26.17 44.92 -8.35
C LEU A 110 24.89 44.56 -9.11
N TYR A 111 24.49 45.37 -10.10
CA TYR A 111 23.27 45.13 -10.88
C TYR A 111 23.31 43.84 -11.72
N MET A 112 24.49 43.27 -11.95
CA MET A 112 24.64 42.00 -12.69
C MET A 112 23.99 40.81 -11.97
N TYR A 113 23.70 40.92 -10.66
CA TYR A 113 22.84 39.94 -9.97
C TYR A 113 21.47 39.77 -10.63
N LEU A 114 20.89 40.84 -11.18
CA LEU A 114 19.57 40.79 -11.84
C LEU A 114 19.57 39.84 -13.04
N TYR A 115 20.67 39.76 -13.80
CA TYR A 115 20.81 38.82 -14.91
C TYR A 115 20.61 37.36 -14.44
N PHE A 116 21.27 36.98 -13.35
CA PHE A 116 21.17 35.62 -12.81
C PHE A 116 19.82 35.34 -12.16
N VAL A 117 19.22 36.31 -11.46
CA VAL A 117 17.87 36.16 -10.88
C VAL A 117 16.83 35.93 -11.98
N ILE A 118 16.87 36.73 -13.05
CA ILE A 118 15.97 36.56 -14.22
C ILE A 118 16.20 35.19 -14.86
N PHE A 119 17.46 34.77 -15.05
CA PHE A 119 17.76 33.45 -15.58
C PHE A 119 17.29 32.31 -14.66
N ILE A 120 17.38 32.42 -13.34
CA ILE A 120 16.90 31.37 -12.43
C ILE A 120 15.38 31.23 -12.53
N ILE A 121 14.64 32.35 -12.58
CA ILE A 121 13.17 32.34 -12.68
C ILE A 121 12.71 31.73 -14.01
N PHE A 122 13.22 32.21 -15.14
CA PHE A 122 12.73 31.75 -16.44
C PHE A 122 13.49 30.55 -16.99
N GLY A 123 14.80 30.48 -16.76
CA GLY A 123 15.70 29.49 -17.33
C GLY A 123 15.82 28.20 -16.52
N SER A 124 15.64 28.24 -15.18
CA SER A 124 15.66 27.04 -14.33
C SER A 124 14.26 26.65 -13.86
N PHE A 125 13.52 27.54 -13.20
CA PHE A 125 12.22 27.17 -12.61
C PHE A 125 11.17 26.81 -13.67
N PHE A 126 11.00 27.64 -14.71
CA PHE A 126 10.01 27.35 -15.75
C PHE A 126 10.38 26.14 -16.62
N THR A 127 11.66 26.00 -16.99
CA THR A 127 12.13 24.87 -17.82
C THR A 127 12.01 23.54 -17.08
N LEU A 128 12.35 23.50 -15.79
CA LEU A 128 12.18 22.33 -14.93
C LEU A 128 10.71 21.95 -14.79
N ASN A 129 9.83 22.93 -14.57
CA ASN A 129 8.39 22.69 -14.49
C ASN A 129 7.80 22.15 -15.80
N LEU A 130 8.20 22.72 -16.95
CA LEU A 130 7.79 22.22 -18.27
C LEU A 130 8.29 20.78 -18.50
N PHE A 131 9.52 20.49 -18.10
CA PHE A 131 10.12 19.17 -18.22
C PHE A 131 9.38 18.12 -17.39
N ILE A 132 9.15 18.41 -16.10
CA ILE A 132 8.39 17.51 -15.21
C ILE A 132 6.97 17.33 -15.74
N GLY A 133 6.29 18.40 -16.15
CA GLY A 133 4.91 18.34 -16.66
C GLY A 133 4.78 17.42 -17.88
N VAL A 134 5.67 17.53 -18.86
CA VAL A 134 5.65 16.68 -20.06
C VAL A 134 6.01 15.24 -19.76
N ILE A 135 6.95 14.98 -18.85
CA ILE A 135 7.29 13.60 -18.45
C ILE A 135 6.12 12.95 -17.73
N ILE A 136 5.46 13.65 -16.80
CA ILE A 136 4.28 13.12 -16.10
C ILE A 136 3.16 12.79 -17.09
N ASP A 137 2.87 13.69 -18.03
CA ASP A 137 1.85 13.45 -19.05
C ASP A 137 2.21 12.25 -19.94
N ASN A 138 3.47 12.15 -20.39
CA ASN A 138 3.93 11.02 -21.19
C ASN A 138 3.86 9.70 -20.41
N PHE A 139 4.27 9.70 -19.14
CA PHE A 139 4.21 8.53 -18.26
C PHE A 139 2.76 8.11 -18.01
N ASN A 140 1.84 9.05 -17.79
CA ASN A 140 0.41 8.78 -17.67
C ASN A 140 -0.17 8.17 -18.94
N GLN A 141 0.20 8.68 -20.12
CA GLN A 141 -0.22 8.12 -21.41
C GLN A 141 0.35 6.70 -21.62
N GLN A 142 1.61 6.45 -21.25
CA GLN A 142 2.21 5.12 -21.33
C GLN A 142 1.57 4.15 -20.34
N LYS A 143 1.31 4.58 -19.10
CA LYS A 143 0.58 3.79 -18.09
C LYS A 143 -0.79 3.39 -18.61
N LYS A 144 -1.51 4.30 -19.29
CA LYS A 144 -2.80 3.99 -19.94
C LYS A 144 -2.67 2.96 -21.08
N LYS A 145 -1.55 2.93 -21.81
CA LYS A 145 -1.30 1.99 -22.91
C LYS A 145 -0.81 0.61 -22.46
N LEU A 146 0.16 0.56 -21.53
CA LEU A 146 0.76 -0.68 -21.02
C LEU A 146 -0.06 -1.31 -19.89
N GLY A 147 -0.77 -0.50 -19.10
CA GLY A 147 -1.69 -0.94 -18.05
C GLY A 147 -2.97 -1.56 -18.60
N GLY A 148 -2.89 -2.27 -19.73
CA GLY A 148 -3.98 -2.92 -20.45
C GLY A 148 -4.72 -4.02 -19.66
N GLN A 149 -4.68 -3.99 -18.34
CA GLN A 149 -5.50 -4.86 -17.51
C GLN A 149 -6.97 -4.45 -17.46
N ASP A 150 -7.39 -3.24 -17.84
CA ASP A 150 -8.80 -2.84 -17.74
C ASP A 150 -9.26 -1.90 -18.87
N ILE A 151 -8.89 -2.17 -20.13
CA ILE A 151 -9.38 -1.35 -21.28
C ILE A 151 -10.90 -1.49 -21.46
N PHE A 152 -11.51 -2.55 -20.91
CA PHE A 152 -12.94 -2.86 -21.00
C PHE A 152 -13.74 -2.58 -19.74
N MET A 153 -13.10 -2.17 -18.63
CA MET A 153 -13.81 -1.89 -17.38
C MET A 153 -13.72 -0.41 -17.02
N THR A 154 -14.87 0.17 -16.67
CA THR A 154 -14.95 1.52 -16.11
C THR A 154 -14.24 1.60 -14.75
N GLU A 155 -13.82 2.80 -14.33
CA GLU A 155 -13.19 3.01 -13.02
C GLU A 155 -14.09 2.56 -11.87
N GLU A 156 -15.41 2.69 -12.03
CA GLU A 156 -16.39 2.14 -11.09
C GLU A 156 -16.29 0.62 -11.06
N GLN A 157 -16.48 -0.09 -12.17
CA GLN A 157 -16.41 -1.57 -12.26
C GLN A 157 -15.12 -2.15 -11.65
N LYS A 158 -13.98 -1.47 -11.84
CA LYS A 158 -12.70 -1.89 -11.25
C LYS A 158 -12.72 -1.88 -9.72
N LYS A 159 -13.36 -0.86 -9.09
CA LYS A 159 -13.53 -0.81 -7.63
C LYS A 159 -14.36 -1.99 -7.13
N TYR A 160 -15.46 -2.32 -7.83
CA TYR A 160 -16.29 -3.49 -7.49
C TYR A 160 -15.50 -4.79 -7.60
N TYR A 161 -14.79 -4.98 -8.73
CA TYR A 161 -13.99 -6.18 -8.96
C TYR A 161 -12.89 -6.36 -7.90
N ASN A 162 -12.20 -5.28 -7.54
CA ASN A 162 -11.15 -5.31 -6.51
C ASN A 162 -11.72 -5.61 -5.12
N ALA A 163 -12.82 -4.97 -4.72
CA ALA A 163 -13.49 -5.25 -3.45
C ALA A 163 -13.95 -6.72 -3.37
N MET A 164 -14.49 -7.26 -4.46
CA MET A 164 -14.99 -8.62 -4.54
C MET A 164 -13.86 -9.67 -4.60
N LYS A 165 -12.76 -9.39 -5.31
CA LYS A 165 -11.54 -10.22 -5.29
C LYS A 165 -10.93 -10.29 -3.90
N LYS A 166 -10.91 -9.17 -3.17
CA LYS A 166 -10.48 -9.11 -1.76
C LYS A 166 -11.42 -9.94 -0.88
N LEU A 167 -12.74 -9.87 -1.12
CA LEU A 167 -13.76 -10.64 -0.40
C LEU A 167 -13.53 -12.15 -0.45
N GLY A 168 -13.24 -12.70 -1.63
CA GLY A 168 -13.03 -14.14 -1.81
C GLY A 168 -11.75 -14.68 -1.18
N SER A 169 -10.84 -13.80 -0.75
CA SER A 169 -9.53 -14.18 -0.20
C SER A 169 -9.49 -14.25 1.32
N LYS A 170 -10.33 -13.49 2.03
CA LYS A 170 -10.39 -13.48 3.50
C LYS A 170 -11.44 -14.49 3.99
N LYS A 171 -10.99 -15.44 4.82
CA LYS A 171 -11.86 -16.35 5.57
C LYS A 171 -12.01 -15.85 7.01
N PRO A 172 -13.17 -16.06 7.67
CA PRO A 172 -13.29 -15.81 9.09
C PRO A 172 -12.22 -16.61 9.84
N GLN A 173 -11.38 -15.91 10.60
CA GLN A 173 -10.35 -16.57 11.41
C GLN A 173 -10.98 -17.11 12.68
N LYS A 174 -10.56 -18.30 13.10
CA LYS A 174 -11.00 -18.85 14.39
C LYS A 174 -10.50 -17.94 15.53
N PRO A 175 -11.37 -17.59 16.50
CA PRO A 175 -10.91 -16.97 17.73
C PRO A 175 -9.77 -17.77 18.34
N ILE A 176 -8.82 -17.09 18.96
CA ILE A 176 -7.81 -17.78 19.74
C ILE A 176 -8.52 -18.41 20.95
N PRO A 177 -8.53 -19.75 21.08
CA PRO A 177 -9.30 -20.41 22.11
C PRO A 177 -8.74 -20.04 23.49
N ARG A 178 -9.62 -19.60 24.38
CA ARG A 178 -9.24 -19.28 25.77
C ARG A 178 -8.68 -20.54 26.44
N PRO A 179 -7.50 -20.48 27.07
CA PRO A 179 -6.94 -21.64 27.75
C PRO A 179 -7.81 -22.03 28.95
N LEU A 180 -8.03 -23.34 29.13
CA LEU A 180 -8.89 -23.91 30.18
C LEU A 180 -8.38 -23.64 31.61
N ASN A 181 -7.07 -23.40 31.77
CA ASN A 181 -6.45 -23.17 33.07
C ASN A 181 -6.80 -21.76 33.61
N LYS A 182 -7.30 -21.66 34.84
CA LYS A 182 -7.70 -20.37 35.46
C LYS A 182 -6.60 -19.30 35.42
N TYR A 183 -5.35 -19.66 35.71
CA TYR A 183 -4.22 -18.72 35.69
C TYR A 183 -3.86 -18.26 34.28
N GLN A 184 -3.88 -19.15 33.29
CA GLN A 184 -3.62 -18.78 31.90
C GLN A 184 -4.80 -18.02 31.28
N GLY A 185 -6.04 -18.34 31.68
CA GLY A 185 -7.24 -17.61 31.27
C GLY A 185 -7.25 -16.19 31.82
N PHE A 186 -6.88 -15.99 33.08
CA PHE A 186 -6.69 -14.65 33.65
C PHE A 186 -5.60 -13.87 32.92
N LEU A 187 -4.45 -14.50 32.64
CA LEU A 187 -3.36 -13.87 31.89
C LEU A 187 -3.81 -13.48 30.46
N PHE A 188 -4.57 -14.35 29.81
CA PHE A 188 -5.17 -14.12 28.50
C PHE A 188 -6.11 -12.91 28.52
N ASP A 189 -7.01 -12.84 29.50
CA ASP A 189 -7.96 -11.73 29.64
C ASP A 189 -7.25 -10.39 29.92
N VAL A 190 -6.14 -10.39 30.68
CA VAL A 190 -5.33 -9.19 30.94
C VAL A 190 -4.61 -8.71 29.68
N ILE A 191 -4.04 -9.63 28.89
CA ILE A 191 -3.26 -9.29 27.69
C ILE A 191 -4.15 -8.76 26.57
N LEU A 192 -5.37 -9.30 26.44
CA LEU A 192 -6.35 -8.85 25.44
C LEU A 192 -7.01 -7.51 25.81
N ASN A 193 -6.82 -7.02 27.03
CA ASN A 193 -7.40 -5.75 27.43
C ASN A 193 -6.66 -4.58 26.74
N GLN A 194 -7.42 -3.71 26.07
CA GLN A 194 -6.91 -2.50 25.42
C GLN A 194 -6.05 -1.63 26.34
N ALA A 195 -6.35 -1.60 27.64
CA ALA A 195 -5.57 -0.84 28.62
C ALA A 195 -4.13 -1.35 28.74
N PHE A 196 -3.90 -2.66 28.60
CA PHE A 196 -2.56 -3.25 28.63
C PHE A 196 -1.73 -2.78 27.43
N ASP A 197 -2.31 -2.83 26.23
CA ASP A 197 -1.65 -2.36 25.00
C ASP A 197 -1.34 -0.85 25.05
N VAL A 198 -2.25 -0.02 25.59
CA VAL A 198 -2.00 1.43 25.79
C VAL A 198 -0.85 1.67 26.78
N CYS A 199 -0.78 0.92 27.88
CA CYS A 199 0.32 1.03 28.84
C CYS A 199 1.68 0.69 28.20
N ILE A 200 1.74 -0.38 27.40
CA ILE A 200 2.96 -0.77 26.69
C ILE A 200 3.37 0.31 25.67
N MET A 201 2.42 0.88 24.93
CA MET A 201 2.71 1.99 24.02
C MET A 201 3.30 3.21 24.75
N LEU A 202 2.77 3.59 25.91
CA LEU A 202 3.33 4.68 26.72
C LEU A 202 4.76 4.39 27.18
N LEU A 203 5.05 3.14 27.58
CA LEU A 203 6.39 2.73 27.98
C LEU A 203 7.39 2.76 26.81
N ILE A 204 6.95 2.44 25.59
CA ILE A 204 7.78 2.59 24.38
C ILE A 204 8.09 4.07 24.13
N CYS A 205 7.11 4.96 24.25
CA CYS A 205 7.33 6.40 24.13
C CYS A 205 8.31 6.93 25.19
N LEU A 206 8.18 6.50 26.44
CA LEU A 206 9.13 6.86 27.50
C LEU A 206 10.54 6.34 27.20
N ASN A 207 10.67 5.12 26.68
CA ASN A 207 11.97 4.58 26.27
C ASN A 207 12.59 5.41 25.12
N MET A 208 11.78 5.88 24.16
CA MET A 208 12.25 6.78 23.11
C MET A 208 12.83 8.08 23.70
N VAL A 209 12.12 8.71 24.64
CA VAL A 209 12.61 9.93 25.32
C VAL A 209 13.96 9.68 25.98
N THR A 210 14.17 8.53 26.64
CA THR A 210 15.46 8.23 27.26
C THR A 210 16.62 8.11 26.27
N MET A 211 16.36 7.68 25.02
CA MET A 211 17.36 7.68 23.96
C MET A 211 17.67 9.11 23.46
N MET A 212 16.68 10.00 23.46
CA MET A 212 16.88 11.41 23.06
C MET A 212 17.72 12.22 24.07
N VAL A 213 17.82 11.75 25.32
CA VAL A 213 18.66 12.38 26.36
C VAL A 213 20.15 11.99 26.22
N GLU A 214 20.50 11.00 25.38
CA GLU A 214 21.89 10.69 25.04
C GLU A 214 22.55 11.89 24.32
N THR A 215 23.79 12.22 24.69
CA THR A 215 24.56 13.39 24.24
C THR A 215 26.02 12.98 24.08
N ASP A 216 26.79 13.68 23.24
CA ASP A 216 28.23 13.49 23.17
C ASP A 216 28.90 13.98 24.49
N ASP A 217 29.98 13.33 24.92
CA ASP A 217 30.71 13.60 26.18
C ASP A 217 29.88 13.64 27.48
N GLN A 218 29.27 12.51 27.83
CA GLN A 218 28.47 12.41 29.06
C GLN A 218 29.29 12.13 30.31
N SER A 219 28.89 12.73 31.43
CA SER A 219 29.39 12.33 32.75
C SER A 219 29.17 10.83 33.01
N PRO A 220 30.11 10.13 33.68
CA PRO A 220 29.98 8.69 33.95
C PRO A 220 28.74 8.35 34.79
N GLU A 221 28.28 9.29 35.63
CA GLU A 221 27.04 9.16 36.41
C GLU A 221 25.81 9.07 35.51
N LYS A 222 25.67 10.00 34.55
CA LYS A 222 24.60 9.99 33.55
C LYS A 222 24.58 8.69 32.75
N ILE A 223 25.74 8.20 32.33
CA ILE A 223 25.86 6.92 31.60
C ILE A 223 25.35 5.75 32.45
N SER A 224 25.75 5.70 33.73
CA SER A 224 25.30 4.64 34.65
C SER A 224 23.80 4.68 34.90
N ILE A 225 23.23 5.88 35.09
CA ILE A 225 21.79 6.06 35.30
C ILE A 225 21.01 5.63 34.04
N LEU A 226 21.43 6.09 32.86
CA LEU A 226 20.79 5.71 31.59
C LEU A 226 20.91 4.21 31.31
N TYR A 227 22.02 3.57 31.66
CA TYR A 227 22.16 2.11 31.55
C TYR A 227 21.17 1.38 32.45
N LYS A 228 21.04 1.78 33.72
CA LYS A 228 20.06 1.19 34.66
C LYS A 228 18.63 1.34 34.15
N ILE A 229 18.26 2.52 33.67
CA ILE A 229 16.94 2.79 33.10
C ILE A 229 16.69 1.89 31.87
N ASN A 230 17.67 1.79 30.97
CA ASN A 230 17.57 0.93 29.78
C ASN A 230 17.40 -0.56 30.14
N MET A 231 18.08 -1.04 31.19
CA MET A 231 17.92 -2.40 31.70
C MET A 231 16.52 -2.66 32.25
N VAL A 232 15.92 -1.68 32.94
CA VAL A 232 14.52 -1.76 33.40
C VAL A 232 13.56 -1.89 32.21
N PHE A 233 13.74 -1.10 31.14
CA PHE A 233 12.90 -1.24 29.95
C PHE A 233 13.07 -2.59 29.25
N VAL A 234 14.30 -3.12 29.14
CA VAL A 234 14.54 -4.47 28.58
C VAL A 234 13.77 -5.51 29.40
N ALA A 235 13.84 -5.44 30.73
CA ALA A 235 13.15 -6.38 31.61
C ALA A 235 11.62 -6.31 31.43
N ILE A 236 11.05 -5.10 31.35
CA ILE A 236 9.61 -4.91 31.12
C ILE A 236 9.17 -5.50 29.77
N PHE A 237 9.87 -5.19 28.67
CA PHE A 237 9.51 -5.74 27.35
C PHE A 237 9.73 -7.24 27.23
N THR A 238 10.70 -7.78 27.98
CA THR A 238 10.91 -9.23 28.06
C THR A 238 9.75 -9.89 28.82
N ALA A 239 9.32 -9.29 29.93
CA ALA A 239 8.16 -9.77 30.70
C ALA A 239 6.87 -9.72 29.87
N GLU A 240 6.62 -8.62 29.15
CA GLU A 240 5.51 -8.48 28.21
C GLU A 240 5.51 -9.62 27.18
N CYS A 241 6.66 -9.86 26.53
CA CYS A 241 6.80 -10.91 25.53
C CYS A 241 6.56 -12.31 26.13
N MET A 242 7.09 -12.58 27.32
CA MET A 242 6.84 -13.85 28.03
C MET A 242 5.38 -14.03 28.41
N PHE A 243 4.70 -12.98 28.89
CA PHE A 243 3.28 -13.03 29.20
C PHE A 243 2.43 -13.33 27.95
N LYS A 244 2.70 -12.65 26.83
CA LYS A 244 2.05 -12.92 25.53
C LYS A 244 2.31 -14.34 25.04
N LEU A 245 3.53 -14.86 25.18
CA LEU A 245 3.88 -16.23 24.80
C LEU A 245 3.12 -17.27 25.64
N LEU A 246 3.00 -17.06 26.96
CA LEU A 246 2.31 -17.97 27.88
C LEU A 246 0.79 -17.99 27.67
N ALA A 247 0.19 -16.86 27.32
CA ALA A 247 -1.24 -16.76 27.06
C ALA A 247 -1.63 -17.27 25.67
N LEU A 248 -0.90 -16.87 24.62
CA LEU A 248 -1.25 -17.16 23.22
C LEU A 248 -0.61 -18.45 22.69
N ARG A 249 0.43 -18.99 23.35
CA ARG A 249 1.13 -20.23 22.98
C ARG A 249 1.61 -20.18 21.52
N HIS A 250 1.23 -21.16 20.68
CA HIS A 250 1.59 -21.20 19.27
C HIS A 250 0.93 -20.10 18.44
N TYR A 251 -0.24 -19.59 18.86
CA TYR A 251 -0.91 -18.46 18.20
C TYR A 251 -0.14 -17.13 18.36
N TYR A 252 0.88 -17.09 19.22
CA TYR A 252 1.78 -15.93 19.28
C TYR A 252 2.50 -15.71 17.93
N PHE A 253 2.94 -16.81 17.29
CA PHE A 253 3.75 -16.77 16.07
C PHE A 253 2.94 -16.66 14.77
N THR A 254 1.60 -16.59 14.84
CA THR A 254 0.78 -16.33 13.65
C THR A 254 0.72 -14.83 13.31
N ASN A 255 0.86 -13.95 14.31
CA ASN A 255 0.86 -12.51 14.11
C ASN A 255 2.28 -11.98 13.83
N GLY A 256 2.50 -11.43 12.63
CA GLY A 256 3.79 -10.86 12.21
C GLY A 256 4.33 -9.77 13.14
N TRP A 257 3.46 -8.96 13.77
CA TRP A 257 3.89 -7.94 14.73
C TRP A 257 4.44 -8.55 16.03
N ASN A 258 3.86 -9.66 16.48
CA ASN A 258 4.37 -10.38 17.66
C ASN A 258 5.73 -11.05 17.36
N ILE A 259 5.93 -11.56 16.13
CA ILE A 259 7.23 -12.08 15.68
C ILE A 259 8.27 -10.95 15.66
N PHE A 260 7.93 -9.80 15.08
CA PHE A 260 8.79 -8.62 15.09
C PHE A 260 9.18 -8.21 16.51
N ASP A 261 8.18 -8.13 17.42
CA ASP A 261 8.42 -7.82 18.82
C ASP A 261 9.36 -8.81 19.49
N PHE A 262 9.17 -10.11 19.25
CA PHE A 262 10.03 -11.16 19.77
C PHE A 262 11.48 -11.00 19.28
N VAL A 263 11.69 -10.77 17.98
CA VAL A 263 13.03 -10.54 17.42
C VAL A 263 13.70 -9.33 18.08
N VAL A 264 12.98 -8.22 18.26
CA VAL A 264 13.50 -7.02 18.92
C VAL A 264 13.88 -7.28 20.38
N VAL A 265 13.11 -8.08 21.14
CA VAL A 265 13.47 -8.47 22.51
C VAL A 265 14.73 -9.33 22.52
N ILE A 266 14.82 -10.33 21.63
CA ILE A 266 16.00 -11.19 21.56
C ILE A 266 17.25 -10.38 21.22
N LEU A 267 17.21 -9.51 20.20
CA LEU A 267 18.33 -8.63 19.85
C LEU A 267 18.71 -7.70 21.01
N SER A 268 17.72 -7.25 21.79
CA SER A 268 17.94 -6.43 22.98
C SER A 268 18.65 -7.15 24.11
N ILE A 269 18.27 -8.41 24.38
CA ILE A 269 18.91 -9.26 25.40
C ILE A 269 20.33 -9.60 24.94
N VAL A 270 20.49 -10.03 23.69
CA VAL A 270 21.81 -10.32 23.10
C VAL A 270 22.70 -9.09 23.20
N GLY A 271 22.23 -7.91 22.78
CA GLY A 271 23.03 -6.68 22.87
C GLY A 271 23.45 -6.32 24.30
N SER A 272 22.59 -6.58 25.30
CA SER A 272 22.88 -6.29 26.71
C SER A 272 23.88 -7.29 27.30
N VAL A 273 23.69 -8.59 27.08
CA VAL A 273 24.59 -9.65 27.57
C VAL A 273 25.94 -9.61 26.86
N LEU A 274 25.94 -9.34 25.55
CA LEU A 274 27.16 -9.24 24.75
C LEU A 274 27.98 -8.01 25.15
N SER A 275 27.37 -6.93 25.64
CA SER A 275 28.09 -5.77 26.21
C SER A 275 29.01 -6.18 27.37
N ASP A 276 28.52 -7.07 28.24
CA ASP A 276 29.27 -7.52 29.42
C ASP A 276 30.36 -8.54 29.05
N ILE A 277 30.13 -9.35 28.01
CA ILE A 277 31.08 -10.35 27.52
C ILE A 277 32.20 -9.71 26.67
N ILE A 278 31.87 -8.71 25.84
CA ILE A 278 32.82 -8.05 24.94
C ILE A 278 33.82 -7.17 25.70
N GLN A 279 33.47 -6.62 26.87
CA GLN A 279 34.49 -5.99 27.72
C GLN A 279 35.63 -6.94 28.08
N LYS A 280 35.40 -8.26 27.98
CA LYS A 280 36.38 -9.32 28.27
C LYS A 280 37.08 -9.88 27.02
N TYR A 281 36.50 -9.72 25.83
CA TYR A 281 37.07 -10.19 24.56
C TYR A 281 37.12 -9.03 23.56
N PHE A 282 38.33 -8.61 23.15
CA PHE A 282 38.62 -7.47 22.25
C PHE A 282 37.90 -7.53 20.88
N PHE A 283 36.59 -7.27 20.83
CA PHE A 283 35.86 -6.99 19.58
C PHE A 283 35.95 -5.50 19.22
N SER A 284 35.76 -5.17 17.93
CA SER A 284 35.86 -3.77 17.49
C SER A 284 34.79 -2.89 18.18
N PRO A 285 35.15 -1.69 18.66
CA PRO A 285 34.19 -0.73 19.22
C PRO A 285 33.08 -0.33 18.22
N THR A 286 33.31 -0.50 16.92
CA THR A 286 32.35 -0.18 15.86
C THR A 286 31.19 -1.17 15.80
N LEU A 287 31.44 -2.48 15.93
CA LEU A 287 30.40 -3.50 15.99
C LEU A 287 29.49 -3.28 17.21
N PHE A 288 30.05 -2.85 18.32
CA PHE A 288 29.29 -2.50 19.51
C PHE A 288 28.34 -1.30 19.29
N ARG A 289 28.80 -0.26 18.58
CA ARG A 289 27.93 0.87 18.18
C ARG A 289 26.75 0.39 17.31
N VAL A 290 26.98 -0.55 16.39
CA VAL A 290 25.93 -1.12 15.53
C VAL A 290 24.94 -1.97 16.32
N ILE A 291 25.41 -2.84 17.22
CA ILE A 291 24.52 -3.65 18.06
C ILE A 291 23.67 -2.76 18.97
N ARG A 292 24.24 -1.65 19.45
CA ARG A 292 23.49 -0.61 20.17
C ARG A 292 22.42 0.08 19.32
N LEU A 293 22.46 0.04 17.98
CA LEU A 293 21.37 0.56 17.13
C LEU A 293 20.15 -0.37 17.12
N ALA A 294 20.32 -1.67 17.42
CA ALA A 294 19.20 -2.63 17.43
C ALA A 294 18.09 -2.25 18.43
N ARG A 295 18.40 -1.48 19.48
CA ARG A 295 17.40 -0.95 20.42
C ARG A 295 16.43 0.06 19.79
N ILE A 296 16.80 0.70 18.67
CA ILE A 296 15.89 1.56 17.87
C ILE A 296 14.70 0.75 17.35
N GLY A 297 14.88 -0.56 17.13
CA GLY A 297 13.79 -1.46 16.71
C GLY A 297 12.59 -1.47 17.66
N ARG A 298 12.77 -1.10 18.94
CA ARG A 298 11.66 -0.95 19.89
C ARG A 298 10.75 0.24 19.57
N ILE A 299 11.30 1.31 19.01
CA ILE A 299 10.53 2.51 18.62
C ILE A 299 9.65 2.18 17.41
N LEU A 300 10.11 1.31 16.51
CA LEU A 300 9.34 0.84 15.35
C LEU A 300 8.04 0.11 15.76
N ARG A 301 7.93 -0.38 17.00
CA ARG A 301 6.68 -0.95 17.54
C ARG A 301 5.53 0.05 17.57
N LEU A 302 5.81 1.36 17.65
CA LEU A 302 4.78 2.41 17.58
C LEU A 302 4.02 2.40 16.26
N ILE A 303 4.62 1.87 15.18
CA ILE A 303 3.99 1.77 13.87
C ILE A 303 2.73 0.89 13.93
N ARG A 304 2.69 -0.13 14.80
CA ARG A 304 1.53 -1.01 14.96
C ARG A 304 0.27 -0.23 15.36
N GLY A 305 0.41 0.78 16.23
CA GLY A 305 -0.71 1.58 16.72
C GLY A 305 -1.14 2.72 15.79
N ALA A 306 -0.29 3.10 14.83
CA ALA A 306 -0.50 4.25 13.97
C ALA A 306 -1.00 3.84 12.58
N LYS A 307 -2.34 3.71 12.44
CA LYS A 307 -3.00 3.30 11.18
C LYS A 307 -2.50 4.11 9.96
N GLY A 308 -2.43 5.44 10.07
CA GLY A 308 -1.95 6.28 8.96
C GLY A 308 -0.50 6.04 8.55
N ILE A 309 0.40 5.80 9.51
CA ILE A 309 1.81 5.46 9.22
C ILE A 309 1.90 4.08 8.57
N ARG A 310 1.11 3.11 9.05
CA ARG A 310 1.04 1.75 8.48
C ARG A 310 0.59 1.79 7.02
N THR A 311 -0.44 2.57 6.70
CA THR A 311 -0.91 2.79 5.33
C THR A 311 0.20 3.36 4.43
N LEU A 312 0.89 4.42 4.87
CA LEU A 312 1.99 5.02 4.10
C LEU A 312 3.16 4.04 3.88
N LEU A 313 3.54 3.27 4.91
CA LEU A 313 4.60 2.27 4.80
C LEU A 313 4.20 1.10 3.90
N PHE A 314 2.93 0.69 3.93
CA PHE A 314 2.41 -0.32 3.02
C PHE A 314 2.46 0.15 1.57
N ALA A 315 2.00 1.38 1.29
CA ALA A 315 2.09 1.98 -0.04
C ALA A 315 3.56 2.06 -0.53
N LEU A 316 4.48 2.47 0.35
CA LEU A 316 5.92 2.45 0.07
C LEU A 316 6.41 1.03 -0.25
N MET A 317 6.04 0.04 0.55
CA MET A 317 6.45 -1.37 0.36
C MET A 317 5.95 -1.93 -0.97
N MET A 318 4.72 -1.58 -1.37
CA MET A 318 4.14 -1.98 -2.66
C MET A 318 4.91 -1.37 -3.84
N SER A 319 5.47 -0.16 -3.69
CA SER A 319 6.31 0.50 -4.71
C SER A 319 7.77 0.00 -4.77
N LEU A 320 8.25 -0.73 -3.76
CA LEU A 320 9.64 -1.19 -3.69
C LEU A 320 10.09 -2.07 -4.88
N PRO A 321 9.29 -3.01 -5.41
CA PRO A 321 9.70 -3.81 -6.57
C PRO A 321 9.97 -2.95 -7.82
N ALA A 322 9.13 -1.95 -8.07
CA ALA A 322 9.33 -1.01 -9.18
C ALA A 322 10.57 -0.14 -8.94
N LEU A 323 10.75 0.34 -7.71
CA LEU A 323 11.92 1.11 -7.30
C LEU A 323 13.22 0.33 -7.48
N PHE A 324 13.23 -0.96 -7.13
CA PHE A 324 14.39 -1.82 -7.29
C PHE A 324 14.83 -1.96 -8.76
N ASN A 325 13.88 -2.08 -9.70
CA ASN A 325 14.18 -2.14 -11.13
C ASN A 325 14.82 -0.85 -11.65
N ILE A 326 14.29 0.30 -11.25
CA ILE A 326 14.86 1.61 -11.62
C ILE A 326 16.23 1.80 -10.96
N GLY A 327 16.38 1.38 -9.70
CA GLY A 327 17.64 1.38 -8.97
C GLY A 327 18.71 0.51 -9.62
N LEU A 328 18.34 -0.66 -10.16
CA LEU A 328 19.25 -1.53 -10.90
C LEU A 328 19.70 -0.87 -12.22
N LEU A 329 18.79 -0.21 -12.93
CA LEU A 329 19.15 0.57 -14.12
C LEU A 329 20.12 1.71 -13.78
N LEU A 330 19.86 2.46 -12.71
CA LEU A 330 20.74 3.52 -12.23
C LEU A 330 22.11 2.97 -11.83
N PHE A 331 22.15 1.83 -11.14
CA PHE A 331 23.37 1.14 -10.77
C PHE A 331 24.19 0.70 -12.00
N LEU A 332 23.54 0.18 -13.03
CA LEU A 332 24.19 -0.17 -14.29
C LEU A 332 24.81 1.05 -14.97
N VAL A 333 24.10 2.18 -15.01
CA VAL A 333 24.64 3.43 -15.56
C VAL A 333 25.84 3.92 -14.74
N MET A 334 25.74 3.90 -13.41
CA MET A 334 26.87 4.22 -12.52
C MET A 334 28.07 3.30 -12.76
N PHE A 335 27.84 2.01 -12.97
CA PHE A 335 28.89 1.03 -13.27
C PHE A 335 29.63 1.36 -14.58
N ILE A 336 28.89 1.71 -15.65
CA ILE A 336 29.51 2.05 -16.94
C ILE A 336 30.36 3.32 -16.81
N TYR A 337 29.82 4.35 -16.14
CA TYR A 337 30.52 5.62 -15.94
C TYR A 337 31.68 5.51 -14.96
N SER A 338 31.65 4.58 -13.98
CA SER A 338 32.76 4.41 -13.04
C SER A 338 33.98 3.83 -13.74
N ILE A 339 33.79 2.84 -14.62
CA ILE A 339 34.87 2.27 -15.43
C ILE A 339 35.44 3.33 -16.39
N PHE A 340 34.58 4.13 -17.03
CA PHE A 340 35.05 5.21 -17.90
C PHE A 340 35.79 6.32 -17.11
N GLY A 341 35.30 6.68 -15.93
CA GLY A 341 35.93 7.66 -15.04
C GLY A 341 37.31 7.19 -14.58
N MET A 342 37.44 5.93 -14.20
CA MET A 342 38.74 5.33 -13.84
C MET A 342 39.74 5.38 -14.99
N ALA A 343 39.29 5.06 -16.21
CA ALA A 343 40.18 5.01 -17.37
C ALA A 343 40.72 6.40 -17.74
N ASN A 344 39.94 7.47 -17.53
CA ASN A 344 40.28 8.81 -18.00
C ASN A 344 40.79 9.77 -16.90
N PHE A 345 40.31 9.64 -15.66
CA PHE A 345 40.51 10.66 -14.62
C PHE A 345 41.30 10.19 -13.39
N ALA A 346 41.80 8.94 -13.38
CA ALA A 346 42.51 8.39 -12.22
C ALA A 346 43.74 9.19 -11.77
N TYR A 347 44.46 9.83 -12.70
CA TYR A 347 45.73 10.54 -12.42
C TYR A 347 45.61 12.06 -12.44
N VAL A 348 44.38 12.59 -12.50
CA VAL A 348 44.17 14.04 -12.45
C VAL A 348 44.67 14.57 -11.11
N LYS A 349 45.36 15.70 -11.14
CA LYS A 349 45.89 16.34 -9.93
C LYS A 349 44.76 16.61 -8.92
N HIS A 350 45.02 16.26 -7.66
CA HIS A 350 44.12 16.53 -6.54
C HIS A 350 43.95 18.04 -6.32
N GLU A 351 42.71 18.50 -6.25
CA GLU A 351 42.29 19.90 -5.98
C GLU A 351 40.94 19.88 -5.23
N TYR A 352 40.17 20.97 -5.28
CA TYR A 352 38.91 21.19 -4.54
C TYR A 352 37.97 19.98 -4.36
N GLY A 353 37.67 19.21 -5.42
CA GLY A 353 36.73 18.10 -5.35
C GLY A 353 37.34 16.71 -5.50
N ILE A 354 38.63 16.60 -5.84
CA ILE A 354 39.33 15.33 -6.01
C ILE A 354 40.41 15.26 -4.94
N ASP A 355 40.23 14.40 -3.95
CA ASP A 355 41.15 14.20 -2.82
C ASP A 355 41.56 12.73 -2.66
N ASP A 356 42.24 12.38 -1.57
CA ASP A 356 42.74 11.04 -1.31
C ASP A 356 41.62 9.98 -1.18
N MET A 357 40.39 10.40 -0.82
CA MET A 357 39.23 9.53 -0.60
C MET A 357 38.24 9.56 -1.79
N PHE A 358 37.90 10.76 -2.25
CA PHE A 358 36.98 11.03 -3.35
C PHE A 358 37.76 11.26 -4.64
N ASN A 359 38.10 10.18 -5.34
CA ASN A 359 38.83 10.22 -6.60
C ASN A 359 38.40 9.12 -7.57
N PHE A 360 38.96 9.14 -8.77
CA PHE A 360 38.72 8.14 -9.81
C PHE A 360 39.83 7.07 -9.91
N GLN A 361 40.63 6.86 -8.86
CA GLN A 361 41.75 5.90 -8.92
C GLN A 361 41.27 4.45 -8.86
N THR A 362 40.25 4.18 -8.05
CA THR A 362 39.69 2.84 -7.85
C THR A 362 38.21 2.80 -8.23
N PHE A 363 37.71 1.59 -8.47
CA PHE A 363 36.30 1.38 -8.82
C PHE A 363 35.35 1.84 -7.71
N ALA A 364 35.69 1.54 -6.46
CA ALA A 364 34.86 1.93 -5.31
C ALA A 364 34.83 3.45 -5.12
N ASN A 365 35.98 4.13 -5.22
CA ASN A 365 36.05 5.59 -5.10
C ASN A 365 35.28 6.26 -6.24
N SER A 366 35.42 5.75 -7.47
CA SER A 366 34.68 6.24 -8.64
C SER A 366 33.16 6.06 -8.48
N MET A 367 32.74 4.94 -7.90
CA MET A 367 31.33 4.69 -7.58
C MET A 367 30.79 5.66 -6.53
N LEU A 368 31.57 5.99 -5.50
CA LEU A 368 31.19 6.98 -4.48
C LEU A 368 31.02 8.38 -5.08
N CYS A 369 31.96 8.81 -5.94
CA CYS A 369 31.87 10.09 -6.65
C CYS A 369 30.63 10.15 -7.55
N LEU A 370 30.34 9.09 -8.30
CA LEU A 370 29.14 9.04 -9.15
C LEU A 370 27.85 8.98 -8.35
N PHE A 371 27.82 8.26 -7.23
CA PHE A 371 26.69 8.28 -6.31
C PHE A 371 26.40 9.69 -5.78
N GLN A 372 27.45 10.45 -5.42
CA GLN A 372 27.31 11.86 -5.03
C GLN A 372 26.73 12.70 -6.18
N ILE A 373 27.28 12.55 -7.40
CA ILE A 373 26.84 13.32 -8.59
C ILE A 373 25.46 12.89 -9.10
N THR A 374 24.94 11.71 -8.74
CA THR A 374 23.58 11.28 -9.09
C THR A 374 22.53 12.29 -8.58
N THR A 375 22.81 12.95 -7.45
CA THR A 375 21.99 14.03 -6.90
C THR A 375 22.35 15.42 -7.44
N SER A 376 23.25 15.48 -8.43
CA SER A 376 23.98 16.66 -8.89
C SER A 376 24.80 17.37 -7.81
N ALA A 377 25.11 16.76 -6.68
CA ALA A 377 25.87 17.42 -5.63
C ALA A 377 27.38 17.48 -5.95
N GLY A 378 27.96 18.68 -5.95
CA GLY A 378 29.42 18.88 -6.02
C GLY A 378 30.09 18.46 -7.33
N TRP A 379 29.32 18.32 -8.42
CA TRP A 379 29.87 17.95 -9.73
C TRP A 379 30.80 19.02 -10.30
N ASP A 380 30.57 20.29 -9.93
CA ASP A 380 31.41 21.43 -10.29
C ASP A 380 32.82 21.30 -9.70
N GLY A 381 32.92 20.87 -8.44
CA GLY A 381 34.20 20.63 -7.76
C GLY A 381 34.99 19.47 -8.37
N LEU A 382 34.30 18.42 -8.83
CA LEU A 382 34.92 17.28 -9.52
C LEU A 382 35.34 17.63 -10.95
N LEU A 383 34.56 18.46 -11.66
CA LEU A 383 34.90 18.92 -13.01
C LEU A 383 36.08 19.91 -13.00
N HIS A 384 36.16 20.78 -11.99
CA HIS A 384 37.17 21.85 -11.91
C HIS A 384 38.60 21.37 -12.20
N PRO A 385 39.18 20.38 -11.50
CA PRO A 385 40.53 19.88 -11.77
C PRO A 385 40.68 19.21 -13.15
N ILE A 386 39.60 18.65 -13.71
CA ILE A 386 39.61 17.97 -15.01
C ILE A 386 39.67 18.98 -16.17
N LEU A 387 39.29 20.24 -15.93
CA LEU A 387 39.44 21.34 -16.89
C LEU A 387 40.89 21.86 -17.03
N ASN A 388 41.82 21.42 -16.18
CA ASN A 388 43.21 21.87 -16.22
C ASN A 388 44.03 21.16 -17.31
N THR A 389 44.59 21.94 -18.24
CA THR A 389 45.39 21.41 -19.37
C THR A 389 46.87 21.80 -19.35
N GLY A 390 47.27 22.80 -18.56
CA GLY A 390 48.65 23.28 -18.54
C GLY A 390 49.15 23.80 -17.19
N PRO A 391 50.46 24.07 -17.10
CA PRO A 391 51.08 24.65 -15.91
C PRO A 391 50.61 26.09 -15.67
N PRO A 392 50.48 26.55 -14.41
CA PRO A 392 50.93 25.90 -13.16
C PRO A 392 49.92 24.92 -12.54
N TYR A 393 48.72 24.78 -13.12
CA TYR A 393 47.66 23.97 -12.52
C TYR A 393 47.91 22.46 -12.67
N CYS A 394 48.48 22.02 -13.79
CA CYS A 394 48.89 20.62 -13.99
C CYS A 394 50.25 20.53 -14.70
N ASP A 395 50.89 19.36 -14.60
CA ASP A 395 52.18 19.05 -15.19
C ASP A 395 52.06 17.84 -16.15
N PRO A 396 52.23 18.04 -17.47
CA PRO A 396 52.22 16.96 -18.46
C PRO A 396 53.43 16.02 -18.34
N GLY A 397 54.51 16.44 -17.67
CA GLY A 397 55.73 15.65 -17.47
C GLY A 397 55.73 14.79 -16.20
N HIS A 398 54.72 14.92 -15.34
CA HIS A 398 54.65 14.19 -14.06
C HIS A 398 54.62 12.67 -14.29
N VAL A 399 55.51 11.93 -13.63
CA VAL A 399 55.58 10.47 -13.75
C VAL A 399 54.66 9.85 -12.69
N ASN A 400 53.61 9.18 -13.14
CA ASN A 400 52.66 8.51 -12.25
C ASN A 400 53.17 7.11 -11.85
N ALA A 401 52.60 6.55 -10.77
CA ALA A 401 53.00 5.24 -10.23
C ALA A 401 52.96 4.09 -11.25
N ASN A 402 52.09 4.16 -12.25
CA ASN A 402 51.93 3.15 -13.30
C ASN A 402 52.79 3.42 -14.55
N GLY A 403 53.71 4.39 -14.50
CA GLY A 403 54.58 4.78 -15.61
C GLY A 403 53.91 5.64 -16.69
N SER A 404 52.62 5.97 -16.54
CA SER A 404 51.94 6.97 -17.37
C SER A 404 52.50 8.37 -17.06
N ARG A 405 52.53 9.24 -18.07
CA ARG A 405 53.01 10.61 -17.96
C ARG A 405 51.84 11.58 -17.98
N GLY A 406 51.90 12.57 -17.10
CA GLY A 406 50.96 13.67 -17.01
C GLY A 406 49.89 13.47 -15.93
N ASN A 407 49.58 14.55 -15.22
CA ASN A 407 48.47 14.65 -14.27
C ASN A 407 47.40 15.68 -14.72
N CYS A 408 47.43 16.06 -15.99
CA CYS A 408 46.50 17.00 -16.60
C CYS A 408 45.18 16.32 -16.99
N GLY A 409 44.08 17.06 -16.88
CA GLY A 409 42.77 16.63 -17.33
C GLY A 409 42.54 16.90 -18.82
N SER A 410 41.43 16.38 -19.33
CA SER A 410 40.95 16.63 -20.70
C SER A 410 39.61 17.37 -20.63
N PRO A 411 39.55 18.68 -20.95
CA PRO A 411 38.35 19.48 -20.79
C PRO A 411 37.17 18.96 -21.62
N ALA A 412 37.40 18.58 -22.88
CA ALA A 412 36.34 18.11 -23.76
C ALA A 412 35.71 16.80 -23.26
N VAL A 413 36.55 15.84 -22.85
CA VAL A 413 36.08 14.55 -22.32
C VAL A 413 35.43 14.73 -20.95
N GLY A 414 35.97 15.59 -20.10
CA GLY A 414 35.40 15.95 -18.80
C GLY A 414 34.00 16.56 -18.93
N ILE A 415 33.87 17.63 -19.74
CA ILE A 415 32.58 18.30 -19.94
C ILE A 415 31.55 17.31 -20.48
N LEU A 416 31.90 16.51 -21.49
CA LEU A 416 30.98 15.51 -22.05
C LEU A 416 30.56 14.50 -20.98
N PHE A 417 31.51 13.94 -20.23
CA PHE A 417 31.26 12.94 -19.18
C PHE A 417 30.27 13.45 -18.12
N PHE A 418 30.53 14.61 -17.50
CA PHE A 418 29.66 15.10 -16.43
C PHE A 418 28.32 15.59 -16.95
N VAL A 419 28.29 16.30 -18.08
CA VAL A 419 27.02 16.82 -18.63
C VAL A 419 26.10 15.68 -19.07
N THR A 420 26.61 14.66 -19.77
CA THR A 420 25.79 13.50 -20.16
C THR A 420 25.33 12.72 -18.94
N TYR A 421 26.20 12.53 -17.94
CA TYR A 421 25.85 11.84 -16.72
C TYR A 421 24.76 12.56 -15.92
N ILE A 422 24.85 13.89 -15.76
CA ILE A 422 23.84 14.69 -15.06
C ILE A 422 22.49 14.60 -15.76
N ILE A 423 22.45 14.70 -17.09
CA ILE A 423 21.20 14.61 -17.85
C ILE A 423 20.57 13.21 -17.71
N ILE A 424 21.37 12.15 -17.85
CA ILE A 424 20.89 10.76 -17.75
C ILE A 424 20.42 10.45 -16.32
N SER A 425 21.20 10.79 -15.30
CA SER A 425 20.85 10.55 -13.90
C SER A 425 19.61 11.35 -13.50
N PHE A 426 19.50 12.61 -13.90
CA PHE A 426 18.30 13.43 -13.66
C PHE A 426 17.06 12.80 -14.29
N LEU A 427 17.13 12.35 -15.55
CA LEU A 427 16.02 11.65 -16.22
C LEU A 427 15.58 10.40 -15.46
N ILE A 428 16.52 9.58 -15.00
CA ILE A 428 16.23 8.34 -14.27
C ILE A 428 15.60 8.65 -12.90
N VAL A 429 16.18 9.60 -12.14
CA VAL A 429 15.69 9.98 -10.80
C VAL A 429 14.31 10.64 -10.86
N VAL A 430 14.06 11.51 -11.86
CA VAL A 430 12.74 12.11 -12.06
C VAL A 430 11.70 11.04 -12.39
N ASN A 431 12.02 10.08 -13.27
CA ASN A 431 11.12 8.97 -13.58
C ASN A 431 10.83 8.11 -12.34
N MET A 432 11.84 7.87 -11.49
CA MET A 432 11.67 7.19 -10.21
C MET A 432 10.69 7.92 -9.29
N TYR A 433 10.86 9.24 -9.14
CA TYR A 433 10.01 10.05 -8.27
C TYR A 433 8.56 10.10 -8.77
N ILE A 434 8.36 10.29 -10.08
CA ILE A 434 7.04 10.28 -10.69
C ILE A 434 6.35 8.92 -10.48
N ALA A 435 7.07 7.81 -10.67
CA ALA A 435 6.52 6.48 -10.44
C ALA A 435 6.05 6.30 -8.99
N ILE A 436 6.89 6.64 -8.00
CA ILE A 436 6.56 6.54 -6.57
C ILE A 436 5.36 7.43 -6.22
N ILE A 437 5.36 8.69 -6.67
CA ILE A 437 4.26 9.61 -6.39
C ILE A 437 2.97 9.09 -6.97
N LEU A 438 2.97 8.71 -8.25
CA LEU A 438 1.76 8.28 -8.93
C LEU A 438 1.22 7.00 -8.30
N GLU A 439 2.09 6.07 -7.88
CA GLU A 439 1.68 4.87 -7.15
C GLU A 439 1.10 5.19 -5.77
N ASN A 440 1.76 6.06 -4.97
CA ASN A 440 1.23 6.49 -3.68
C ASN A 440 -0.10 7.25 -3.81
N PHE A 441 -0.24 8.13 -4.80
CA PHE A 441 -1.51 8.82 -5.09
C PHE A 441 -2.58 7.84 -5.59
N SER A 442 -2.23 6.83 -6.38
CA SER A 442 -3.16 5.76 -6.80
C SER A 442 -3.69 5.02 -5.58
N VAL A 443 -2.81 4.58 -4.68
CA VAL A 443 -3.19 3.86 -3.46
C VAL A 443 -4.04 4.74 -2.53
N ALA A 444 -3.64 5.99 -2.31
CA ALA A 444 -4.41 6.91 -1.46
C ALA A 444 -5.79 7.27 -2.07
N THR A 445 -5.88 7.34 -3.41
CA THR A 445 -7.15 7.57 -4.11
C THR A 445 -8.02 6.31 -4.07
N GLU A 446 -7.44 5.12 -4.23
CA GLU A 446 -8.16 3.85 -4.10
C GLU A 446 -8.74 3.70 -2.69
N GLU A 447 -7.95 3.94 -1.65
CA GLU A 447 -8.39 3.81 -0.25
C GLU A 447 -9.46 4.85 0.15
N SER A 448 -9.43 6.07 -0.43
CA SER A 448 -10.41 7.12 -0.15
C SER A 448 -11.67 7.07 -1.01
N THR A 449 -11.61 6.42 -2.19
CA THR A 449 -12.72 6.38 -3.15
C THR A 449 -13.38 5.01 -3.27
N GLU A 450 -12.84 3.97 -2.63
CA GLU A 450 -13.54 2.70 -2.40
C GLU A 450 -14.68 2.92 -1.38
N PRO A 451 -15.93 2.52 -1.70
CA PRO A 451 -17.05 2.64 -0.75
C PRO A 451 -16.92 1.76 0.49
N LEU A 452 -16.07 0.74 0.40
CA LEU A 452 -15.80 -0.27 1.42
C LEU A 452 -14.29 -0.49 1.50
N SER A 453 -13.71 -0.22 2.65
CA SER A 453 -12.29 -0.40 2.94
C SER A 453 -11.98 -1.80 3.46
N GLU A 454 -10.69 -2.17 3.49
CA GLU A 454 -10.26 -3.43 4.11
C GLU A 454 -10.60 -3.51 5.60
N ASP A 455 -10.56 -2.38 6.30
CA ASP A 455 -10.91 -2.31 7.71
C ASP A 455 -12.41 -2.55 7.95
N ASP A 456 -13.28 -2.26 6.99
CA ASP A 456 -14.72 -2.56 7.09
C ASP A 456 -14.99 -4.06 7.03
N PHE A 457 -14.22 -4.79 6.21
CA PHE A 457 -14.27 -6.25 6.18
C PHE A 457 -13.68 -6.88 7.44
N ASP A 458 -12.59 -6.32 7.98
CA ASP A 458 -12.02 -6.79 9.25
C ASP A 458 -13.00 -6.52 10.41
N MET A 459 -13.62 -5.35 10.45
CA MET A 459 -14.69 -5.03 11.41
C MET A 459 -15.87 -5.99 11.31
N PHE A 460 -16.29 -6.36 10.10
CA PHE A 460 -17.34 -7.36 9.90
C PHE A 460 -16.96 -8.71 10.51
N TYR A 461 -15.75 -9.20 10.25
CA TYR A 461 -15.28 -10.48 10.78
C TYR A 461 -15.05 -10.44 12.30
N GLU A 462 -14.55 -9.33 12.86
CA GLU A 462 -14.42 -9.14 14.32
C GLU A 462 -15.76 -9.19 15.05
N ILE A 463 -16.80 -8.64 14.44
CA ILE A 463 -18.15 -8.70 14.99
C ILE A 463 -18.75 -10.09 14.77
N TRP A 464 -18.54 -10.69 13.60
CA TRP A 464 -18.97 -12.06 13.30
C TRP A 464 -18.45 -13.07 14.32
N GLU A 465 -17.19 -12.93 14.71
CA GLU A 465 -16.52 -13.78 15.71
C GLU A 465 -17.27 -13.81 17.06
N LYS A 466 -17.92 -12.71 17.44
CA LYS A 466 -18.72 -12.64 18.69
C LYS A 466 -20.02 -13.45 18.60
N PHE A 467 -20.54 -13.68 17.40
CA PHE A 467 -21.78 -14.42 17.16
C PHE A 467 -21.54 -15.87 16.70
N ASP A 468 -20.36 -16.19 16.17
CA ASP A 468 -19.93 -17.54 15.78
C ASP A 468 -18.54 -17.90 16.38
N PRO A 469 -18.46 -18.20 17.69
CA PRO A 469 -17.19 -18.49 18.36
C PRO A 469 -16.50 -19.78 17.89
N GLU A 470 -17.24 -20.70 17.25
CA GLU A 470 -16.69 -21.97 16.76
C GLU A 470 -16.20 -21.89 15.31
N ALA A 471 -16.36 -20.72 14.67
CA ALA A 471 -16.11 -20.49 13.25
C ALA A 471 -16.78 -21.53 12.35
N THR A 472 -18.05 -21.81 12.65
CA THR A 472 -18.91 -22.69 11.83
C THR A 472 -19.26 -22.06 10.49
N GLN A 473 -19.08 -20.74 10.35
CA GLN A 473 -19.47 -19.92 9.20
C GLN A 473 -20.99 -19.75 9.06
N PHE A 474 -21.76 -20.13 10.08
CA PHE A 474 -23.21 -20.03 10.10
C PHE A 474 -23.72 -19.28 11.33
N ILE A 475 -24.80 -18.52 11.18
CA ILE A 475 -25.57 -17.97 12.28
C ILE A 475 -27.04 -18.33 12.14
N GLU A 476 -27.77 -18.33 13.25
CA GLU A 476 -29.22 -18.54 13.26
C GLU A 476 -29.96 -17.27 12.79
N TYR A 477 -31.06 -17.43 12.05
CA TYR A 477 -31.85 -16.32 11.50
C TYR A 477 -32.37 -15.36 12.58
N SER A 478 -32.68 -15.87 13.78
CA SER A 478 -33.13 -15.08 14.92
C SER A 478 -32.11 -14.03 15.37
N VAL A 479 -30.81 -14.30 15.18
CA VAL A 479 -29.70 -13.45 15.62
C VAL A 479 -29.31 -12.41 14.57
N LEU A 480 -29.69 -12.61 13.30
CA LEU A 480 -29.32 -11.75 12.17
C LEU A 480 -29.66 -10.26 12.39
N SER A 481 -30.82 -9.98 13.01
CA SER A 481 -31.24 -8.61 13.33
C SER A 481 -30.31 -7.92 14.34
N ASN A 482 -29.80 -8.67 15.32
CA ASN A 482 -28.85 -8.15 16.30
C ASN A 482 -27.46 -7.98 15.69
N PHE A 483 -27.04 -8.92 14.86
CA PHE A 483 -25.78 -8.85 14.12
C PHE A 483 -25.72 -7.60 13.23
N ALA A 484 -26.76 -7.37 12.43
CA ALA A 484 -26.79 -6.24 11.49
C ALA A 484 -26.78 -4.85 12.17
N ASP A 485 -27.30 -4.74 13.40
CA ASP A 485 -27.27 -3.50 14.19
C ASP A 485 -25.93 -3.28 14.91
N ALA A 486 -25.20 -4.36 15.21
CA ALA A 486 -23.91 -4.31 15.89
C ALA A 486 -22.76 -3.81 15.00
N LEU A 487 -22.88 -3.95 13.68
CA LEU A 487 -21.91 -3.44 12.69
C LEU A 487 -21.78 -1.91 12.77
N SER A 488 -20.64 -1.36 12.38
CA SER A 488 -20.46 0.09 12.18
C SER A 488 -20.83 0.52 10.75
N GLU A 489 -21.06 1.82 10.54
CA GLU A 489 -21.19 2.38 9.19
C GLU A 489 -19.90 2.10 8.40
N PRO A 490 -19.97 1.75 7.10
CA PRO A 490 -21.14 1.78 6.19
C PRO A 490 -22.02 0.50 6.17
N LEU A 491 -21.59 -0.60 6.81
CA LEU A 491 -22.30 -1.90 6.75
C LEU A 491 -23.47 -2.02 7.75
N ARG A 492 -23.59 -1.09 8.70
CA ARG A 492 -24.65 -1.07 9.73
C ARG A 492 -26.06 -0.98 9.16
N ILE A 493 -26.96 -1.81 9.71
CA ILE A 493 -28.41 -1.70 9.48
C ILE A 493 -29.12 -1.47 10.82
N PRO A 494 -29.42 -0.21 11.17
CA PRO A 494 -30.02 0.12 12.46
C PRO A 494 -31.43 -0.46 12.57
N LYS A 495 -31.82 -0.81 13.80
CA LYS A 495 -33.18 -1.27 14.09
C LYS A 495 -34.20 -0.13 13.91
N PRO A 496 -35.41 -0.39 13.37
CA PRO A 496 -35.95 -1.68 12.93
C PRO A 496 -35.41 -2.11 11.55
N ASN A 497 -34.73 -3.26 11.50
CA ASN A 497 -34.01 -3.74 10.31
C ASN A 497 -34.65 -4.97 9.65
N THR A 498 -35.67 -5.58 10.27
CA THR A 498 -36.30 -6.83 9.82
C THR A 498 -36.86 -6.74 8.40
N LEU A 499 -37.57 -5.65 8.06
CA LEU A 499 -38.11 -5.47 6.71
C LEU A 499 -37.01 -5.41 5.64
N LYS A 500 -35.92 -4.69 5.93
CA LYS A 500 -34.77 -4.56 5.02
C LYS A 500 -34.04 -5.90 4.87
N LEU A 501 -33.91 -6.66 5.95
CA LEU A 501 -33.28 -7.99 5.94
C LEU A 501 -34.10 -9.00 5.13
N ILE A 502 -35.43 -8.98 5.26
CA ILE A 502 -36.32 -9.85 4.48
C ILE A 502 -36.26 -9.50 2.99
N ALA A 503 -36.20 -8.21 2.66
CA ALA A 503 -36.12 -7.72 1.28
C ALA A 503 -34.80 -8.07 0.57
N MET A 504 -33.72 -8.38 1.31
CA MET A 504 -32.43 -8.80 0.74
C MET A 504 -32.39 -10.27 0.30
N ASP A 505 -33.45 -11.04 0.56
CA ASP A 505 -33.65 -12.42 0.10
C ASP A 505 -32.46 -13.36 0.32
N LEU A 506 -32.04 -13.50 1.59
CA LEU A 506 -30.90 -14.33 1.95
C LEU A 506 -31.25 -15.84 1.86
N PRO A 507 -30.36 -16.68 1.30
CA PRO A 507 -30.54 -18.12 1.28
C PRO A 507 -30.40 -18.71 2.69
N MET A 508 -31.30 -19.63 3.06
CA MET A 508 -31.29 -20.33 4.35
C MET A 508 -31.08 -21.83 4.14
N VAL A 509 -30.26 -22.39 5.02
CA VAL A 509 -29.93 -23.82 5.05
C VAL A 509 -30.69 -24.52 6.18
N SER A 510 -30.59 -25.84 6.27
CA SER A 510 -31.25 -26.67 7.29
C SER A 510 -31.01 -26.15 8.71
N GLY A 511 -32.13 -25.96 9.43
CA GLY A 511 -32.16 -25.46 10.81
C GLY A 511 -32.21 -23.93 10.94
N ASP A 512 -32.80 -23.21 9.98
CA ASP A 512 -32.93 -21.74 9.99
C ASP A 512 -31.58 -21.02 10.15
N ARG A 513 -30.54 -21.55 9.50
CA ARG A 513 -29.16 -21.02 9.51
C ARG A 513 -28.80 -20.33 8.21
N ILE A 514 -28.02 -19.26 8.30
CA ILE A 514 -27.54 -18.46 7.16
C ILE A 514 -26.02 -18.45 7.17
N HIS A 515 -25.42 -18.57 5.99
CA HIS A 515 -23.97 -18.57 5.82
C HIS A 515 -23.37 -17.15 5.83
N CYS A 516 -22.16 -17.03 6.36
CA CYS A 516 -21.41 -15.78 6.50
C CYS A 516 -21.23 -15.04 5.17
N LEU A 517 -20.88 -15.78 4.10
CA LEU A 517 -20.57 -15.19 2.79
C LEU A 517 -21.81 -14.60 2.13
N ASP A 518 -22.99 -15.20 2.33
CA ASP A 518 -24.25 -14.70 1.78
C ASP A 518 -24.68 -13.39 2.45
N ILE A 519 -24.51 -13.29 3.77
CA ILE A 519 -24.79 -12.06 4.52
C ILE A 519 -23.83 -10.95 4.09
N LEU A 520 -22.55 -11.27 4.03
CA LEU A 520 -21.52 -10.32 3.65
C LEU A 520 -21.75 -9.83 2.21
N PHE A 521 -22.02 -10.74 1.27
CA PHE A 521 -22.31 -10.39 -0.11
C PHE A 521 -23.56 -9.51 -0.24
N ALA A 522 -24.64 -9.82 0.47
CA ALA A 522 -25.85 -9.01 0.45
C ALA A 522 -25.62 -7.60 1.02
N PHE A 523 -24.83 -7.48 2.09
CA PHE A 523 -24.53 -6.17 2.68
C PHE A 523 -23.60 -5.36 1.79
N THR A 524 -22.62 -6.01 1.14
CA THR A 524 -21.77 -5.34 0.15
C THR A 524 -22.57 -4.91 -1.08
N LYS A 525 -23.47 -5.77 -1.60
CA LYS A 525 -24.34 -5.45 -2.75
C LYS A 525 -25.24 -4.24 -2.44
N ARG A 526 -25.70 -4.10 -1.19
CA ARG A 526 -26.47 -2.92 -0.77
C ARG A 526 -25.64 -1.63 -0.79
N VAL A 527 -24.43 -1.65 -0.24
CA VAL A 527 -23.58 -0.44 -0.15
C VAL A 527 -23.09 -0.03 -1.54
N LEU A 528 -22.77 -1.02 -2.37
CA LEU A 528 -22.21 -0.84 -3.69
C LEU A 528 -23.28 -0.61 -4.79
N GLY A 529 -24.53 -1.04 -4.59
CA GLY A 529 -25.61 -0.92 -5.57
C GLY A 529 -25.78 -2.17 -6.45
N GLU A 530 -26.91 -2.24 -7.16
CA GLU A 530 -27.24 -3.38 -8.04
C GLU A 530 -26.70 -3.16 -9.46
N SER A 531 -25.65 -3.91 -9.85
CA SER A 531 -25.26 -4.09 -11.24
C SER A 531 -25.40 -5.57 -11.62
N GLY A 532 -25.90 -5.87 -12.82
CA GLY A 532 -26.15 -7.26 -13.28
C GLY A 532 -24.89 -8.13 -13.36
N GLU A 533 -23.70 -7.53 -13.36
CA GLU A 533 -22.40 -8.21 -13.32
C GLU A 533 -22.10 -8.81 -11.93
N MET A 534 -22.74 -8.32 -10.86
CA MET A 534 -22.58 -8.80 -9.48
C MET A 534 -23.02 -10.25 -9.32
N ASP A 535 -24.09 -10.65 -10.02
CA ASP A 535 -24.62 -12.00 -9.90
C ASP A 535 -23.75 -13.02 -10.65
N ALA A 536 -23.10 -12.62 -11.76
CA ALA A 536 -22.11 -13.43 -12.46
C ALA A 536 -20.82 -13.62 -11.63
N LEU A 537 -20.37 -12.59 -10.92
CA LEU A 537 -19.23 -12.67 -10.00
C LEU A 537 -19.55 -13.48 -8.74
N LYS A 538 -20.79 -13.41 -8.25
CA LYS A 538 -21.28 -14.28 -7.16
C LYS A 538 -21.14 -15.74 -7.56
N ILE A 539 -21.58 -16.11 -8.76
CA ILE A 539 -21.47 -17.48 -9.28
C ILE A 539 -20.01 -17.91 -9.36
N GLN A 540 -19.09 -17.07 -9.86
CA GLN A 540 -17.66 -17.40 -9.90
C GLN A 540 -17.04 -17.57 -8.51
N MET A 541 -17.45 -16.76 -7.53
CA MET A 541 -16.96 -16.87 -6.16
C MET A 541 -17.53 -18.08 -5.44
N GLU A 542 -18.83 -18.36 -5.62
CA GLU A 542 -19.47 -19.58 -5.17
C GLU A 542 -18.79 -20.81 -5.78
N GLU A 543 -18.49 -20.82 -7.08
CA GLU A 543 -17.76 -21.91 -7.74
C GLU A 543 -16.33 -22.11 -7.18
N LYS A 544 -15.56 -21.02 -7.01
CA LYS A 544 -14.23 -21.09 -6.39
C LYS A 544 -14.27 -21.56 -4.94
N PHE A 545 -15.30 -21.17 -4.21
CA PHE A 545 -15.51 -21.57 -2.82
C PHE A 545 -15.96 -23.03 -2.73
N MET A 546 -16.88 -23.47 -3.59
CA MET A 546 -17.35 -24.85 -3.71
C MET A 546 -16.24 -25.79 -4.17
N ALA A 547 -15.27 -25.30 -4.97
CA ALA A 547 -14.06 -26.03 -5.30
C ALA A 547 -13.09 -26.17 -4.11
N ALA A 548 -13.13 -25.23 -3.15
CA ALA A 548 -12.24 -25.21 -1.98
C ALA A 548 -12.83 -25.93 -0.74
N ASN A 549 -14.15 -26.14 -0.67
CA ASN A 549 -14.85 -26.80 0.43
C ASN A 549 -15.76 -27.94 -0.10
N PRO A 550 -15.28 -29.20 -0.14
CA PRO A 550 -15.99 -30.33 -0.77
C PRO A 550 -17.25 -30.85 -0.05
N SER A 551 -17.63 -30.30 1.10
CA SER A 551 -18.76 -30.79 1.91
C SER A 551 -20.10 -30.30 1.36
N LYS A 552 -20.52 -30.87 0.22
CA LYS A 552 -21.68 -30.45 -0.58
C LYS A 552 -23.06 -30.59 0.09
N ILE A 553 -23.17 -31.41 1.15
CA ILE A 553 -24.47 -31.86 1.72
C ILE A 553 -25.09 -30.84 2.69
N SER A 554 -24.30 -29.91 3.25
CA SER A 554 -24.76 -28.95 4.27
C SER A 554 -25.02 -27.54 3.75
N TYR A 555 -24.97 -27.31 2.44
CA TYR A 555 -25.02 -25.97 1.84
C TYR A 555 -26.17 -25.76 0.84
N GLU A 556 -26.92 -26.80 0.45
CA GLU A 556 -28.05 -26.61 -0.46
C GLU A 556 -29.13 -25.74 0.22
N PRO A 557 -29.45 -24.56 -0.34
CA PRO A 557 -30.45 -23.69 0.24
C PRO A 557 -31.82 -24.35 0.12
N ILE A 558 -32.49 -24.52 1.25
CA ILE A 558 -33.81 -25.17 1.31
C ILE A 558 -34.91 -24.12 1.10
N THR A 559 -34.71 -22.90 1.62
CA THR A 559 -35.65 -21.76 1.51
C THR A 559 -34.91 -20.42 1.53
N THR A 560 -35.60 -19.30 1.24
CA THR A 560 -35.04 -17.94 1.37
C THR A 560 -35.82 -17.13 2.40
N THR A 561 -35.26 -16.03 2.91
CA THR A 561 -35.92 -15.17 3.92
C THR A 561 -37.29 -14.65 3.45
N LEU A 562 -37.44 -14.35 2.16
CA LEU A 562 -38.69 -13.90 1.57
C LEU A 562 -39.70 -15.06 1.49
N ARG A 563 -39.27 -16.23 1.00
CA ARG A 563 -40.11 -17.43 0.91
C ARG A 563 -40.60 -17.88 2.29
N ARG A 564 -39.73 -17.87 3.30
CA ARG A 564 -40.09 -18.18 4.69
C ARG A 564 -41.15 -17.24 5.24
N LYS A 565 -41.07 -15.94 4.91
CA LYS A 565 -42.10 -14.98 5.31
C LYS A 565 -43.43 -15.27 4.63
N GLN A 566 -43.41 -15.63 3.35
CA GLN A 566 -44.61 -16.05 2.64
C GLN A 566 -45.20 -17.33 3.23
N GLU A 567 -44.37 -18.29 3.64
CA GLU A 567 -44.80 -19.51 4.33
C GLU A 567 -45.47 -19.20 5.68
N GLU A 568 -44.91 -18.32 6.51
CA GLU A 568 -45.51 -17.88 7.77
C GLU A 568 -46.85 -17.17 7.57
N VAL A 569 -46.91 -16.26 6.59
CA VAL A 569 -48.14 -15.52 6.26
C VAL A 569 -49.21 -16.49 5.73
N SER A 570 -48.82 -17.42 4.87
CA SER A 570 -49.71 -18.46 4.37
C SER A 570 -50.21 -19.36 5.50
N ALA A 571 -49.31 -19.80 6.39
CA ALA A 571 -49.66 -20.61 7.55
C ALA A 571 -50.62 -19.86 8.49
N THR A 572 -50.39 -18.57 8.76
CA THR A 572 -51.29 -17.78 9.61
C THR A 572 -52.65 -17.51 8.96
N ILE A 573 -52.70 -17.27 7.65
CA ILE A 573 -53.96 -17.16 6.89
C ILE A 573 -54.73 -18.49 6.92
N ILE A 574 -54.06 -19.61 6.64
CA ILE A 574 -54.66 -20.95 6.67
C ILE A 574 -55.15 -21.27 8.08
N GLN A 575 -54.34 -21.05 9.12
CA GLN A 575 -54.73 -21.28 10.50
C GLN A 575 -55.91 -20.39 10.92
N ARG A 576 -55.93 -19.12 10.49
CA ARG A 576 -57.03 -18.21 10.79
C ARG A 576 -58.32 -18.62 10.07
N ALA A 577 -58.22 -18.98 8.78
CA ALA A 577 -59.34 -19.49 8.00
C ALA A 577 -59.86 -20.81 8.58
N TYR A 578 -58.97 -21.72 8.97
CA TYR A 578 -59.30 -22.99 9.60
C TYR A 578 -59.97 -22.80 10.97
N ARG A 579 -59.43 -21.92 11.83
CA ARG A 579 -60.05 -21.57 13.12
C ARG A 579 -61.42 -20.92 12.95
N ALA A 580 -61.57 -20.00 12.00
CA ALA A 580 -62.86 -19.38 11.69
C ALA A 580 -63.87 -20.39 11.14
N HIS A 581 -63.42 -21.31 10.27
CA HIS A 581 -64.22 -22.39 9.74
C HIS A 581 -64.67 -23.37 10.84
N LEU A 582 -63.77 -23.77 11.73
CA LEU A 582 -64.06 -24.59 12.91
C LEU A 582 -65.08 -23.90 13.83
N PHE A 583 -64.91 -22.60 14.07
CA PHE A 583 -65.83 -21.83 14.90
C PHE A 583 -67.24 -21.75 14.28
N GLN A 584 -67.34 -21.48 12.97
CA GLN A 584 -68.62 -21.47 12.27
C GLN A 584 -69.30 -22.85 12.26
N ARG A 585 -68.54 -23.94 12.06
CA ARG A 585 -69.06 -25.32 12.19
C ARG A 585 -69.60 -25.57 13.59
N SER A 586 -68.82 -25.22 14.62
CA SER A 586 -69.22 -25.37 16.02
C SER A 586 -70.49 -24.56 16.37
N MET A 587 -70.61 -23.32 15.89
CA MET A 587 -71.81 -22.50 16.08
C MET A 587 -73.04 -23.07 15.36
N LYS A 588 -72.88 -23.58 14.14
CA LYS A 588 -73.98 -24.21 13.39
C LYS A 588 -74.48 -25.48 14.10
N GLN A 589 -73.55 -26.31 14.59
CA GLN A 589 -73.89 -27.51 15.37
C GLN A 589 -74.55 -27.15 16.71
N ALA A 590 -74.05 -26.14 17.43
CA ALA A 590 -74.67 -25.66 18.67
C ALA A 590 -76.07 -25.05 18.43
N SER A 591 -76.24 -24.26 17.37
CA SER A 591 -77.55 -23.71 16.98
C SER A 591 -78.53 -24.82 16.57
N TYR A 592 -78.06 -25.87 15.91
CA TYR A 592 -78.88 -27.04 15.57
C TYR A 592 -79.35 -27.76 16.84
N LEU A 593 -78.42 -28.09 17.75
CA LEU A 593 -78.74 -28.74 19.03
C LEU A 593 -79.69 -27.89 19.90
N TYR A 594 -79.55 -26.57 19.88
CA TYR A 594 -80.46 -25.65 20.56
C TYR A 594 -81.87 -25.64 19.93
N ARG A 595 -81.97 -25.59 18.59
CA ARG A 595 -83.26 -25.65 17.88
C ARG A 595 -83.97 -26.99 18.10
N GLN A 596 -83.22 -28.10 18.11
CA GLN A 596 -83.76 -29.43 18.39
C GLN A 596 -84.33 -29.56 19.81
N LYS A 597 -83.78 -28.81 20.79
CA LYS A 597 -84.36 -28.70 22.14
C LYS A 597 -85.66 -27.90 22.21
N ALA A 598 -85.84 -26.91 21.33
CA ALA A 598 -87.00 -26.00 21.35
C ALA A 598 -88.18 -26.48 20.48
N CYS A 599 -87.93 -27.14 19.35
CA CYS A 599 -88.94 -27.74 18.47
C CYS A 599 -88.39 -28.98 17.77
N PRO A 600 -88.98 -30.18 17.91
CA PRO A 600 -88.55 -31.37 17.20
C PRO A 600 -89.22 -31.42 15.82
N LEU A 601 -88.79 -30.59 14.88
CA LEU A 601 -89.06 -30.82 13.45
C LEU A 601 -87.87 -31.51 12.81
N GLY A 602 -88.15 -32.49 11.95
CA GLY A 602 -87.18 -33.46 11.41
C GLY A 602 -86.21 -32.89 10.36
N ASP A 603 -85.31 -32.00 10.77
CA ASP A 603 -84.12 -31.66 9.99
C ASP A 603 -82.91 -32.50 10.46
N GLU A 604 -82.15 -33.02 9.50
CA GLU A 604 -80.92 -33.78 9.79
C GLU A 604 -79.83 -32.89 10.38
N ALA A 605 -79.02 -33.45 11.30
CA ALA A 605 -77.88 -32.76 11.88
C ALA A 605 -76.84 -32.40 10.82
N PRO A 606 -76.29 -31.17 10.83
CA PRO A 606 -75.32 -30.75 9.83
C PRO A 606 -73.98 -31.51 9.90
N GLU A 607 -73.67 -32.17 11.03
CA GLU A 607 -72.51 -33.05 11.18
C GLU A 607 -72.89 -34.35 11.91
N LYS A 608 -72.56 -35.51 11.30
CA LYS A 608 -72.84 -36.85 11.84
C LYS A 608 -71.61 -37.53 12.46
N GLU A 609 -70.38 -37.13 12.10
CA GLU A 609 -69.14 -37.72 12.61
C GLU A 609 -68.01 -36.68 12.79
N GLY A 610 -67.20 -36.84 13.84
CA GLY A 610 -66.04 -36.01 14.14
C GLY A 610 -65.95 -35.54 15.62
N LEU A 611 -64.76 -35.06 16.02
CA LEU A 611 -64.46 -34.62 17.39
C LEU A 611 -65.35 -33.45 17.87
N ILE A 612 -65.78 -32.57 16.95
CA ILE A 612 -66.65 -31.42 17.25
C ILE A 612 -68.09 -31.89 17.51
N ALA A 613 -68.60 -32.83 16.70
CA ALA A 613 -69.91 -33.45 16.93
C ALA A 613 -69.93 -34.25 18.24
N SER A 614 -68.84 -34.97 18.56
CA SER A 614 -68.68 -35.71 19.82
C SER A 614 -68.63 -34.77 21.05
N MET A 615 -67.75 -33.76 21.07
CA MET A 615 -67.67 -32.82 22.20
C MET A 615 -68.92 -31.95 22.38
N MET A 616 -69.60 -31.56 21.31
CA MET A 616 -70.83 -30.77 21.43
C MET A 616 -72.05 -31.62 21.81
N SER A 617 -72.10 -32.89 21.42
CA SER A 617 -73.12 -33.84 21.91
C SER A 617 -72.91 -34.23 23.37
N GLU A 618 -71.66 -34.34 23.85
CA GLU A 618 -71.37 -34.51 25.28
C GLU A 618 -71.83 -33.30 26.12
N ASN A 619 -71.60 -32.07 25.65
CA ASN A 619 -71.94 -30.87 26.41
C ASN A 619 -73.42 -30.44 26.30
N TYR A 620 -74.13 -30.79 25.22
CA TYR A 620 -75.49 -30.31 24.95
C TYR A 620 -76.54 -31.40 24.66
N GLY A 621 -76.15 -32.66 24.47
CA GLY A 621 -77.04 -33.80 24.22
C GLY A 621 -77.80 -34.29 25.47
N ARG A 622 -78.86 -35.08 25.26
CA ARG A 622 -79.54 -35.80 26.36
C ARG A 622 -78.64 -36.95 26.83
N PRO A 623 -78.60 -37.28 28.14
CA PRO A 623 -77.88 -38.46 28.61
C PRO A 623 -78.60 -39.70 28.07
N ILE A 624 -77.97 -40.41 27.15
CA ILE A 624 -78.36 -41.76 26.75
C ILE A 624 -77.25 -42.68 27.29
N ASP A 625 -77.66 -43.73 27.99
CA ASP A 625 -76.78 -44.67 28.69
C ASP A 625 -75.64 -45.19 27.81
N ARG A 626 -74.42 -45.06 28.32
CA ARG A 626 -73.20 -45.54 27.66
C ARG A 626 -73.05 -47.04 27.86
N SER A 627 -73.17 -47.81 26.78
CA SER A 627 -72.49 -49.08 26.63
C SER A 627 -71.66 -49.08 25.35
N GLU A 628 -70.38 -49.42 25.55
CA GLU A 628 -69.42 -49.97 24.59
C GLU A 628 -68.60 -49.01 23.70
N THR A 629 -67.35 -48.86 24.16
CA THR A 629 -66.07 -48.91 23.41
C THR A 629 -65.91 -48.06 22.15
N LEU A 630 -64.99 -47.10 22.22
CA LEU A 630 -64.02 -46.86 21.14
C LEU A 630 -62.75 -46.20 21.68
N SER A 631 -61.64 -46.82 21.28
CA SER A 631 -60.26 -46.66 21.69
C SER A 631 -59.68 -45.26 21.44
N SER A 632 -59.12 -44.69 22.51
CA SER A 632 -58.27 -43.51 22.49
C SER A 632 -56.85 -43.87 22.04
N THR A 633 -56.55 -43.70 20.75
CA THR A 633 -55.17 -43.53 20.28
C THR A 633 -55.15 -42.48 19.17
N SER A 634 -55.05 -41.21 19.55
CA SER A 634 -54.58 -40.15 18.66
C SER A 634 -53.18 -39.74 19.11
N PHE A 635 -52.15 -40.37 18.51
CA PHE A 635 -50.84 -39.73 18.42
C PHE A 635 -50.90 -38.65 17.34
N PRO A 636 -50.22 -37.50 17.50
CA PRO A 636 -50.07 -36.55 16.41
C PRO A 636 -49.22 -37.18 15.29
N PRO A 637 -49.43 -36.83 14.02
CA PRO A 637 -48.60 -37.37 12.95
C PRO A 637 -47.15 -36.95 13.19
N SER A 638 -46.23 -37.91 13.22
CA SER A 638 -44.80 -37.61 13.22
C SER A 638 -44.39 -37.03 11.86
N TYR A 639 -43.36 -36.20 11.92
CA TYR A 639 -42.74 -35.46 10.82
C TYR A 639 -42.37 -36.32 9.59
N ASP A 640 -42.20 -37.63 9.76
CA ASP A 640 -41.77 -38.58 8.72
C ASP A 640 -42.84 -38.97 7.69
N SER A 641 -44.12 -38.65 7.92
CA SER A 641 -45.20 -39.03 7.00
C SER A 641 -45.42 -38.05 5.83
N VAL A 642 -44.81 -36.85 5.87
CA VAL A 642 -45.00 -35.79 4.86
C VAL A 642 -43.89 -35.78 3.80
N THR A 643 -42.73 -36.40 4.07
CA THR A 643 -41.53 -36.27 3.21
C THR A 643 -41.31 -37.41 2.21
N ARG A 644 -42.22 -38.40 2.13
CA ARG A 644 -42.07 -39.59 1.26
C ARG A 644 -42.91 -39.61 -0.02
N GLY A 645 -43.37 -38.45 -0.50
CA GLY A 645 -44.32 -38.34 -1.60
C GLY A 645 -43.78 -37.87 -2.96
N THR A 646 -42.46 -37.85 -3.20
CA THR A 646 -41.90 -37.45 -4.51
C THR A 646 -40.70 -38.30 -4.91
N SER A 647 -40.96 -39.58 -5.15
CA SER A 647 -40.11 -40.45 -5.95
C SER A 647 -40.91 -41.71 -6.23
N ASP A 648 -41.72 -41.69 -7.31
CA ASP A 648 -41.95 -42.83 -8.20
C ASP A 648 -43.00 -42.48 -9.28
N ASN A 649 -42.51 -42.41 -10.52
CA ASN A 649 -43.15 -42.72 -11.81
C ASN A 649 -44.62 -42.32 -12.07
N PHE A 650 -44.79 -41.32 -12.95
CA PHE A 650 -45.97 -41.18 -13.82
C PHE A 650 -45.58 -41.45 -15.28
N GLN A 651 -45.73 -42.68 -15.74
CA GLN A 651 -46.05 -42.98 -17.14
C GLN A 651 -47.57 -43.03 -17.25
N LEU A 652 -48.15 -42.17 -18.08
CA LEU A 652 -49.56 -42.26 -18.43
C LEU A 652 -49.70 -42.29 -19.95
N ARG A 653 -50.04 -43.50 -20.44
CA ARG A 653 -50.55 -43.76 -21.78
C ARG A 653 -51.97 -43.21 -21.88
N PHE A 654 -52.27 -42.50 -22.98
CA PHE A 654 -53.60 -42.44 -23.57
C PHE A 654 -53.48 -42.58 -25.10
N THR A 655 -53.96 -43.71 -25.60
CA THR A 655 -54.52 -43.94 -26.94
C THR A 655 -55.91 -43.28 -26.99
N ASP A 656 -56.54 -42.80 -28.08
CA ASP A 656 -56.45 -42.96 -29.53
C ASP A 656 -57.13 -41.72 -30.19
N SER A 657 -56.71 -41.31 -31.40
CA SER A 657 -57.56 -41.40 -32.62
C SER A 657 -56.95 -40.66 -33.85
N SER A 658 -56.58 -41.47 -34.84
CA SER A 658 -56.73 -41.29 -36.30
C SER A 658 -56.36 -39.97 -37.02
N LYS A 659 -55.35 -40.04 -37.91
CA LYS A 659 -55.53 -40.07 -39.38
C LYS A 659 -54.19 -40.01 -40.16
N SER A 660 -53.97 -41.07 -40.96
CA SER A 660 -53.48 -41.12 -42.36
C SER A 660 -52.20 -40.40 -42.82
N ASP A 661 -51.32 -41.23 -43.36
CA ASP A 661 -50.57 -41.12 -44.64
C ASP A 661 -49.14 -40.53 -44.68
N GLU A 662 -48.20 -41.47 -44.85
CA GLU A 662 -47.12 -41.56 -45.86
C GLU A 662 -46.43 -40.27 -46.36
N HIS A 663 -45.10 -40.16 -46.20
CA HIS A 663 -44.13 -40.62 -47.22
C HIS A 663 -42.65 -40.22 -46.93
N LEU A 664 -41.76 -41.18 -47.22
CA LEU A 664 -40.42 -41.10 -47.86
C LEU A 664 -39.23 -40.43 -47.14
N ASP A 665 -38.36 -41.32 -46.63
CA ASP A 665 -37.00 -41.65 -47.11
C ASP A 665 -35.90 -40.59 -47.25
N ASP A 666 -34.81 -40.96 -46.59
CA ASP A 666 -33.45 -41.22 -47.12
C ASP A 666 -32.28 -40.30 -46.70
N GLN A 667 -31.38 -40.96 -45.96
CA GLN A 667 -29.92 -41.06 -46.16
C GLN A 667 -29.10 -39.78 -46.33
N LEU A 668 -28.14 -39.54 -45.42
CA LEU A 668 -26.78 -40.11 -45.52
C LEU A 668 -25.91 -39.61 -44.35
N SER A 669 -25.26 -40.56 -43.68
CA SER A 669 -24.01 -40.39 -42.93
C SER A 669 -22.83 -40.26 -43.92
N PRO A 670 -21.53 -40.28 -43.55
CA PRO A 670 -20.88 -40.36 -42.23
C PRO A 670 -19.65 -39.44 -42.09
N ASP A 671 -18.85 -39.76 -41.07
CA ASP A 671 -17.40 -39.53 -40.94
C ASP A 671 -16.92 -38.16 -40.48
N ARG A 672 -15.85 -38.04 -39.71
CA ARG A 672 -15.05 -38.87 -38.78
C ARG A 672 -13.88 -37.93 -38.44
N ASP A 673 -13.25 -38.16 -37.28
CA ASP A 673 -11.87 -37.75 -37.00
C ASP A 673 -11.67 -36.22 -36.79
N LYS A 674 -10.86 -35.70 -35.86
CA LYS A 674 -9.70 -36.25 -35.17
C LYS A 674 -9.19 -35.22 -34.15
N GLU A 675 -8.41 -35.71 -33.17
CA GLU A 675 -7.18 -35.10 -32.60
C GLU A 675 -7.32 -33.71 -31.90
N SER A 676 -7.23 -33.62 -30.56
CA SER A 676 -6.06 -33.79 -29.67
C SER A 676 -5.30 -32.48 -29.38
N VAL A 677 -5.14 -32.21 -28.08
CA VAL A 677 -3.95 -31.64 -27.40
C VAL A 677 -3.54 -30.20 -27.78
N VAL A 678 -3.67 -29.24 -26.86
CA VAL A 678 -2.72 -28.85 -25.80
C VAL A 678 -3.50 -28.11 -24.71
#